data_AF-A0A096M0F6-F1
#
_entry.id   AF-A0A096M0F6-F1
#
_cell.length_a   1.000
_cell.length_b   1.000
_cell.length_c   1.000
_cell.angle_alpha   90.00
_cell.angle_beta   90.00
_cell.angle_gamma   90.00
#
_symmetry.space_group_name_H-M   'P 1'
#
loop_
_entity.id
_entity.type
_entity.pdbx_description
1 polymer ?
#
loop_
_entity_poly.entity_id
_entity_poly.type
_entity_poly.pdbx_seq_one_letter_code
_entity_poly.pdbx_strand_id
1 'polypeptide(L)'
;LECRDRYFMIAVDLAATGDVPRFEAVDGTGTYAITEDYAAKCGYSISILSLLGLVELRASYFSCHTEKGAGFSFRFNLITTYEGVDAYYALNKTCSSPLPWSPREVTCEVNYMEVSVRSELPCQSGSSDDSSTLGPLYSPSTEVWQVTFQNPYQQLPPMNLSQARQEGYIFDHVHDRIVFRTPYGQPESYHTEVTGVPVEVVHATVFSRQSWVVVMVDLIAACSMDEGSYDSGYMIWGTPEALYPSLGTTQISFGLNGNLVEQAAVVQKGFIMERYNSTVQIGIPYDAEGGYRKSFVSDCLSEFYIFNLYLKQTSVDERHEETVLWFHRTLVTPLLSSPLFTEDQTDVDNGTFSIHLGKVPRDVELTSVQLNGQEFAVPFSDSIAYTLTEVRHSNKSHSYTLKVPLHDPIVIQEFSKENAAMLHKLDINYTLIVKPGDEPYYHTFSVTARMAVSPPSFDVVCTESGIDFKLAYRSFDYLWDFTIGSDRLTPVLAANHGYTMSNDSQSLLLSVPLFTHGYKYKDIGLNGFLGTFSILVRDRETADILTSTTKTCLFNATEFIMCSTNGWMTVVVDLSAVLPSGEMPTRFHLLNNFCVPKAVDGTRVLFSFPLHSCGSTVKLAKENVTYQNKIYLDTSENAVEGFNPPTPHRMTVQCTYPLVGLHRLFSIHKFESDKEGVGRIIPFVETTKATMTPAKMTTIAPQRTRSPSLHLPPSYPTARYIKVYRVHNKPGQ
;
A
#
# COMPACT_ATOMS: atom_id res chain seq x y z
N LEU A 1 -1.29 22.88 -38.75
CA LEU A 1 -1.13 23.09 -40.20
C LEU A 1 0.26 23.63 -40.48
N GLU A 2 1.12 22.85 -41.13
CA GLU A 2 2.53 23.20 -41.34
C GLU A 2 2.97 22.85 -42.77
N CYS A 3 3.72 23.75 -43.40
CA CYS A 3 4.37 23.47 -44.69
C CYS A 3 5.77 22.95 -44.39
N ARG A 4 6.07 21.71 -44.79
CA ARG A 4 7.39 21.09 -44.68
C ARG A 4 8.10 21.14 -46.03
N ASP A 5 9.30 20.57 -46.14
CA ASP A 5 10.13 20.74 -47.34
C ASP A 5 9.45 20.28 -48.64
N ARG A 6 8.68 19.19 -48.59
CA ARG A 6 8.08 18.53 -49.77
C ARG A 6 6.60 18.15 -49.62
N TYR A 7 6.04 18.38 -48.45
CA TYR A 7 4.65 18.04 -48.14
C TYR A 7 4.03 19.05 -47.19
N PHE A 8 2.71 19.12 -47.22
CA PHE A 8 1.90 19.86 -46.27
C PHE A 8 1.36 18.89 -45.21
N MET A 9 1.37 19.32 -43.95
CA MET A 9 0.94 18.50 -42.82
C MET A 9 -0.15 19.17 -41.99
N ILE A 10 -1.16 18.38 -41.65
CA ILE A 10 -2.19 18.68 -40.67
C ILE A 10 -2.03 17.69 -39.53
N ALA A 11 -1.90 18.19 -38.31
CA ALA A 11 -1.94 17.38 -37.09
C ALA A 11 -3.04 17.94 -36.18
N VAL A 12 -3.91 17.07 -35.67
CA VAL A 12 -5.06 17.44 -34.83
C VAL A 12 -5.20 16.46 -33.68
N ASP A 13 -5.59 16.98 -32.51
CA ASP A 13 -5.87 16.18 -31.32
C ASP A 13 -7.22 15.44 -31.46
N LEU A 14 -7.22 14.13 -31.19
CA LEU A 14 -8.42 13.29 -31.19
C LEU A 14 -9.40 13.69 -30.09
N ALA A 15 -8.92 14.22 -28.96
CA ALA A 15 -9.79 14.77 -27.92
C ALA A 15 -10.65 15.94 -28.44
N ALA A 16 -10.18 16.65 -29.46
CA ALA A 16 -10.91 17.74 -30.10
C ALA A 16 -11.76 17.29 -31.31
N THR A 17 -11.56 16.07 -31.81
CA THR A 17 -12.11 15.63 -33.11
C THR A 17 -12.95 14.34 -33.05
N GLY A 18 -13.01 13.69 -31.89
CA GLY A 18 -13.64 12.37 -31.72
C GLY A 18 -12.74 11.24 -32.23
N ASP A 19 -13.19 9.99 -32.08
CA ASP A 19 -12.32 8.81 -32.27
C ASP A 19 -11.96 8.53 -33.74
N VAL A 20 -12.73 9.06 -34.70
CA VAL A 20 -12.56 8.78 -36.13
C VAL A 20 -12.76 10.04 -36.99
N PRO A 21 -11.82 11.01 -36.96
CA PRO A 21 -11.88 12.16 -37.85
C PRO A 21 -11.72 11.74 -39.30
N ARG A 22 -12.47 12.38 -40.20
CA ARG A 22 -12.37 12.16 -41.65
C ARG A 22 -11.89 13.43 -42.34
N PHE A 23 -11.16 13.28 -43.43
CA PHE A 23 -10.71 14.40 -44.25
C PHE A 23 -11.35 14.35 -45.63
N GLU A 24 -11.72 15.53 -46.12
CA GLU A 24 -12.07 15.74 -47.53
C GLU A 24 -11.12 16.75 -48.13
N ALA A 25 -10.70 16.54 -49.38
CA ALA A 25 -9.99 17.54 -50.17
C ALA A 25 -11.00 18.39 -50.95
N VAL A 26 -10.73 19.68 -51.08
CA VAL A 26 -11.61 20.64 -51.76
C VAL A 26 -10.84 21.36 -52.87
N ASP A 27 -11.41 21.40 -54.07
CA ASP A 27 -10.89 22.18 -55.18
C ASP A 27 -12.01 22.90 -55.96
N GLY A 28 -11.69 23.50 -57.11
CA GLY A 28 -12.67 24.19 -57.95
C GLY A 28 -13.72 23.28 -58.60
N THR A 29 -13.53 21.95 -58.56
CA THR A 29 -14.42 20.95 -59.16
C THR A 29 -15.33 20.27 -58.14
N GLY A 30 -14.98 20.29 -56.85
CA GLY A 30 -15.86 19.80 -55.79
C GLY A 30 -15.15 19.45 -54.48
N THR A 31 -15.77 18.53 -53.75
CA THR A 31 -15.28 18.02 -52.47
C THR A 31 -15.15 16.50 -52.55
N TYR A 32 -14.00 15.99 -52.11
CA TYR A 32 -13.57 14.61 -52.34
C TYR A 32 -13.16 13.96 -51.02
N ALA A 33 -13.85 12.91 -50.61
CA ALA A 33 -13.49 12.15 -49.41
C ALA A 33 -12.12 11.47 -49.60
N ILE A 34 -11.22 11.67 -48.64
CA ILE A 34 -9.90 11.04 -48.63
C ILE A 34 -10.02 9.68 -47.94
N THR A 35 -10.43 8.68 -48.71
CA THR A 35 -10.42 7.27 -48.28
C THR A 35 -9.00 6.70 -48.37
N GLU A 36 -8.74 5.54 -47.75
CA GLU A 36 -7.42 4.89 -47.78
C GLU A 36 -6.90 4.65 -49.21
N ASP A 37 -7.72 4.05 -50.07
CA ASP A 37 -7.38 3.82 -51.48
C ASP A 37 -7.19 5.11 -52.28
N TYR A 38 -8.03 6.12 -52.01
CA TYR A 38 -7.96 7.40 -52.70
C TYR A 38 -6.73 8.19 -52.26
N ALA A 39 -6.34 8.08 -50.99
CA ALA A 39 -5.22 8.77 -50.40
C ALA A 39 -3.92 8.42 -51.13
N ALA A 40 -3.61 7.13 -51.27
CA ALA A 40 -2.39 6.67 -51.93
C ALA A 40 -2.33 7.11 -53.41
N LYS A 41 -3.45 7.02 -54.14
CA LYS A 41 -3.53 7.47 -55.53
C LYS A 41 -3.32 8.98 -55.64
N CYS A 42 -3.89 9.75 -54.72
CA CYS A 42 -3.89 11.20 -54.80
C CYS A 42 -2.80 11.92 -54.01
N GLY A 43 -1.84 11.19 -53.42
CA GLY A 43 -0.70 11.77 -52.73
C GLY A 43 -1.04 12.29 -51.33
N TYR A 44 -1.92 11.56 -50.64
CA TYR A 44 -2.26 11.78 -49.24
C TYR A 44 -1.87 10.56 -48.40
N SER A 45 -1.49 10.81 -47.16
CA SER A 45 -1.28 9.80 -46.14
C SER A 45 -2.00 10.24 -44.87
N ILE A 46 -2.86 9.39 -44.32
CA ILE A 46 -3.54 9.62 -43.05
C ILE A 46 -3.00 8.60 -42.05
N SER A 47 -2.51 9.08 -40.92
CA SER A 47 -2.11 8.27 -39.78
C SER A 47 -2.98 8.63 -38.58
N ILE A 48 -3.82 7.68 -38.16
CA ILE A 48 -4.63 7.81 -36.95
C ILE A 48 -3.86 7.11 -35.83
N LEU A 49 -3.22 7.90 -34.97
CA LEU A 49 -2.48 7.42 -33.82
C LEU A 49 -3.41 7.46 -32.61
N SER A 50 -4.43 6.59 -32.60
CA SER A 50 -5.49 6.55 -31.56
C SER A 50 -4.92 6.56 -30.14
N LEU A 51 -3.84 5.82 -29.94
CA LEU A 51 -3.16 5.68 -28.65
C LEU A 51 -2.51 6.98 -28.15
N LEU A 52 -2.14 7.87 -29.08
CA LEU A 52 -1.52 9.17 -28.80
C LEU A 52 -2.53 10.31 -28.80
N GLY A 53 -3.80 10.02 -29.11
CA GLY A 53 -4.80 11.06 -29.26
C GLY A 53 -4.47 12.00 -30.42
N LEU A 54 -3.81 11.54 -31.48
CA LEU A 54 -3.40 12.40 -32.59
C LEU A 54 -3.82 11.80 -33.93
N VAL A 55 -4.31 12.65 -34.84
CA VAL A 55 -4.43 12.32 -36.26
C VAL A 55 -3.50 13.22 -37.07
N GLU A 56 -2.79 12.62 -38.01
CA GLU A 56 -1.92 13.32 -38.95
C GLU A 56 -2.34 13.05 -40.40
N LEU A 57 -2.58 14.10 -41.17
CA LEU A 57 -2.70 14.05 -42.63
C LEU A 57 -1.47 14.71 -43.24
N ARG A 58 -0.75 13.97 -44.09
CA ARG A 58 0.31 14.49 -44.98
C ARG A 58 -0.20 14.52 -46.41
N ALA A 59 0.09 15.62 -47.11
CA ALA A 59 -0.27 15.82 -48.50
C ALA A 59 0.96 16.21 -49.31
N SER A 60 1.27 15.47 -50.38
CA SER A 60 2.29 15.87 -51.35
C SER A 60 1.94 17.23 -51.95
N TYR A 61 2.95 18.03 -52.26
CA TYR A 61 2.79 19.26 -53.04
C TYR A 61 2.24 18.99 -54.45
N PHE A 62 2.35 17.75 -54.93
CA PHE A 62 1.77 17.29 -56.18
C PHE A 62 0.45 16.53 -56.00
N SER A 63 -0.18 16.59 -54.83
CA SER A 63 -1.45 15.88 -54.60
C SER A 63 -2.58 16.36 -55.52
N CYS A 64 -3.56 15.50 -55.80
CA CYS A 64 -4.58 15.69 -56.83
C CYS A 64 -5.30 17.05 -56.77
N HIS A 65 -5.69 17.48 -55.57
CA HIS A 65 -6.52 18.66 -55.36
C HIS A 65 -5.72 19.90 -54.93
N THR A 66 -4.40 19.88 -55.12
CA THR A 66 -3.58 21.06 -54.85
C THR A 66 -3.75 22.07 -55.98
N GLU A 67 -4.15 23.30 -55.64
CA GLU A 67 -4.17 24.41 -56.59
C GLU A 67 -2.72 24.91 -56.80
N LYS A 68 -2.20 24.70 -58.02
CA LYS A 68 -0.79 24.90 -58.40
C LYS A 68 -0.61 26.26 -59.11
N GLY A 69 -0.70 27.35 -58.35
CA GLY A 69 -0.50 28.73 -58.83
C GLY A 69 0.93 29.23 -58.59
N ALA A 70 1.09 30.45 -58.07
CA ALA A 70 2.40 30.97 -57.61
C ALA A 70 2.99 30.19 -56.40
N GLY A 71 2.20 29.30 -55.80
CA GLY A 71 2.56 28.37 -54.76
C GLY A 71 1.55 27.21 -54.73
N PHE A 72 1.63 26.36 -53.72
CA PHE A 72 0.77 25.19 -53.54
C PHE A 72 -0.32 25.51 -52.53
N SER A 73 -1.57 25.66 -52.98
CA SER A 73 -2.70 25.93 -52.08
C SER A 73 -3.48 24.65 -51.80
N PHE A 74 -3.62 24.36 -50.51
CA PHE A 74 -4.33 23.21 -49.98
C PHE A 74 -5.62 23.66 -49.32
N ARG A 75 -6.71 22.96 -49.61
CA ARG A 75 -8.01 23.15 -48.97
C ARG A 75 -8.57 21.79 -48.59
N PHE A 76 -8.92 21.64 -47.32
CA PHE A 76 -9.46 20.43 -46.75
C PHE A 76 -10.67 20.74 -45.86
N ASN A 77 -11.62 19.83 -45.79
CA ASN A 77 -12.60 19.80 -44.71
C ASN A 77 -12.18 18.70 -43.73
N LEU A 78 -12.05 19.04 -42.46
CA LEU A 78 -11.97 18.08 -41.37
C LEU A 78 -13.38 17.84 -40.86
N ILE A 79 -13.84 16.59 -40.93
CA ILE A 79 -15.12 16.14 -40.41
C ILE A 79 -14.86 15.41 -39.09
N THR A 80 -15.48 15.91 -38.03
CA THR A 80 -15.40 15.32 -36.69
C THR A 80 -16.79 14.83 -36.30
N THR A 81 -16.90 13.62 -35.78
CA THR A 81 -18.18 13.08 -35.32
C THR A 81 -18.19 13.06 -33.79
N TYR A 82 -19.08 13.82 -33.17
CA TYR A 82 -19.29 13.82 -31.71
C TYR A 82 -20.75 13.51 -31.40
N GLU A 83 -21.01 12.49 -30.59
CA GLU A 83 -22.37 12.01 -30.24
C GLU A 83 -23.29 11.79 -31.47
N GLY A 84 -22.72 11.36 -32.60
CA GLY A 84 -23.47 11.10 -33.83
C GLY A 84 -23.81 12.36 -34.65
N VAL A 85 -23.30 13.53 -34.28
CA VAL A 85 -23.40 14.78 -35.05
C VAL A 85 -22.06 15.10 -35.70
N ASP A 86 -22.07 15.29 -37.02
CA ASP A 86 -20.89 15.71 -37.76
C ASP A 86 -20.70 17.22 -37.69
N ALA A 87 -19.49 17.65 -37.32
CA ALA A 87 -19.02 19.02 -37.42
C ALA A 87 -17.93 19.13 -38.49
N TYR A 88 -17.93 20.26 -39.21
CA TYR A 88 -17.09 20.49 -40.38
C TYR A 88 -16.19 21.69 -40.16
N TYR A 89 -14.88 21.49 -40.32
CA TYR A 89 -13.88 22.53 -40.18
C TYR A 89 -13.14 22.70 -41.49
N ALA A 90 -13.30 23.88 -42.11
CA ALA A 90 -12.55 24.24 -43.32
C ALA A 90 -11.12 24.62 -42.94
N LEU A 91 -10.16 23.88 -43.48
CA LEU A 91 -8.72 24.05 -43.27
C LEU A 91 -8.09 24.45 -44.61
N ASN A 92 -7.48 25.63 -44.67
CA ASN A 92 -6.77 26.08 -45.86
C ASN A 92 -5.36 26.55 -45.50
N LYS A 93 -4.41 26.32 -46.41
CA LYS A 93 -3.06 26.87 -46.31
C LYS A 93 -2.42 26.92 -47.69
N THR A 94 -1.72 28.00 -47.97
CA THR A 94 -0.86 28.11 -49.15
C THR A 94 0.58 28.00 -48.71
N CYS A 95 1.30 27.07 -49.32
CA CYS A 95 2.73 26.85 -49.11
C CYS A 95 3.52 27.43 -50.30
N SER A 96 4.46 28.32 -50.01
CA SER A 96 5.48 28.73 -50.98
C SER A 96 6.51 27.61 -51.09
N SER A 97 7.05 27.33 -52.28
CA SER A 97 8.13 26.34 -52.44
C SER A 97 9.36 26.81 -51.64
N PRO A 98 9.74 26.16 -50.53
CA PRO A 98 10.73 26.73 -49.62
C PRO A 98 12.18 26.57 -50.12
N LEU A 99 12.43 25.59 -51.00
CA LEU A 99 13.75 25.25 -51.56
C LEU A 99 13.63 24.81 -53.03
N PRO A 100 14.69 24.96 -53.85
CA PRO A 100 14.71 24.40 -55.21
C PRO A 100 14.56 22.88 -55.17
N TRP A 101 13.91 22.33 -56.19
CA TRP A 101 13.74 20.89 -56.39
C TRP A 101 14.98 20.31 -57.07
N SER A 102 15.41 19.13 -56.64
CA SER A 102 16.49 18.40 -57.31
C SER A 102 16.01 17.90 -58.68
N PRO A 103 16.91 17.63 -59.65
CA PRO A 103 16.54 17.09 -60.96
C PRO A 103 15.63 15.87 -60.88
N ARG A 104 15.90 14.96 -59.94
CA ARG A 104 15.01 13.85 -59.59
C ARG A 104 14.76 13.83 -58.08
N GLU A 105 13.50 13.72 -57.70
CA GLU A 105 13.10 13.50 -56.32
C GLU A 105 12.14 12.31 -56.22
N VAL A 106 12.37 11.45 -55.24
CA VAL A 106 11.57 10.25 -54.99
C VAL A 106 11.09 10.31 -53.55
N THR A 107 9.81 10.09 -53.33
CA THR A 107 9.18 10.05 -52.01
C THR A 107 8.58 8.68 -51.79
N CYS A 108 9.15 7.97 -50.81
CA CYS A 108 8.64 6.74 -50.23
C CYS A 108 7.80 7.13 -49.01
N GLU A 109 6.52 7.43 -49.22
CA GLU A 109 5.58 7.67 -48.13
C GLU A 109 5.17 6.32 -47.50
N VAL A 110 4.36 6.32 -46.45
CA VAL A 110 3.89 5.09 -45.80
C VAL A 110 2.97 4.24 -46.69
N ASN A 111 2.22 4.84 -47.61
CA ASN A 111 1.18 4.16 -48.42
C ASN A 111 1.34 4.31 -49.94
N TYR A 112 2.28 5.14 -50.43
CA TYR A 112 2.55 5.29 -51.87
C TYR A 112 4.01 5.62 -52.17
N MET A 113 4.39 5.39 -53.43
CA MET A 113 5.64 5.84 -54.05
C MET A 113 5.35 6.99 -55.01
N GLU A 114 6.15 8.05 -54.96
CA GLU A 114 6.04 9.20 -55.86
C GLU A 114 7.43 9.57 -56.39
N VAL A 115 7.57 9.73 -57.71
CA VAL A 115 8.79 10.22 -58.34
C VAL A 115 8.47 11.47 -59.15
N SER A 116 9.29 12.49 -58.98
CA SER A 116 9.21 13.76 -59.69
C SER A 116 10.52 14.04 -60.39
N VAL A 117 10.48 14.22 -61.71
CA VAL A 117 11.66 14.52 -62.53
C VAL A 117 11.49 15.86 -63.21
N ARG A 118 12.59 16.60 -63.33
CA ARG A 118 12.64 17.82 -64.14
C ARG A 118 12.42 17.45 -65.61
N SER A 119 11.52 18.19 -66.23
CA SER A 119 11.15 18.11 -67.63
C SER A 119 11.81 19.26 -68.38
N GLU A 120 12.74 18.94 -69.27
CA GLU A 120 13.30 19.90 -70.24
C GLU A 120 12.55 19.88 -71.57
N LEU A 121 11.26 19.52 -71.55
CA LEU A 121 10.43 19.52 -72.74
C LEU A 121 10.32 20.96 -73.30
N PRO A 122 10.61 21.20 -74.59
CA PRO A 122 10.34 22.49 -75.20
C PRO A 122 8.81 22.65 -75.36
N CYS A 123 8.15 23.30 -74.40
CA CYS A 123 6.75 23.67 -74.58
C CYS A 123 6.62 24.84 -75.56
N GLN A 124 5.77 24.68 -76.57
CA GLN A 124 5.21 25.80 -77.33
C GLN A 124 4.51 26.76 -76.36
N SER A 125 4.97 28.00 -76.37
CA SER A 125 4.32 29.11 -75.70
C SER A 125 2.98 29.45 -76.41
N GLY A 126 1.88 29.35 -75.68
CA GLY A 126 0.56 29.77 -76.17
C GLY A 126 -0.51 29.67 -75.08
N SER A 127 -0.87 30.82 -74.51
CA SER A 127 -1.88 31.05 -73.47
C SER A 127 -3.30 30.57 -73.81
N SER A 128 -4.00 29.97 -72.84
CA SER A 128 -5.16 30.57 -72.16
C SER A 128 -5.74 29.64 -71.09
N ASP A 129 -6.27 30.23 -70.03
CA ASP A 129 -7.22 29.62 -69.09
C ASP A 129 -8.24 28.74 -69.81
N ASP A 130 -8.36 27.46 -69.45
CA ASP A 130 -9.61 26.92 -68.91
C ASP A 130 -9.42 25.47 -68.44
N SER A 131 -10.16 25.12 -67.40
CA SER A 131 -10.32 23.76 -66.90
C SER A 131 -10.95 22.84 -67.95
N SER A 132 -10.64 21.54 -67.83
CA SER A 132 -11.37 20.37 -68.33
C SER A 132 -10.92 19.67 -69.62
N THR A 133 -10.70 18.36 -69.45
CA THR A 133 -11.05 17.26 -70.37
C THR A 133 -10.50 17.30 -71.79
N LEU A 134 -9.52 16.42 -72.07
CA LEU A 134 -9.18 15.98 -73.43
C LEU A 134 -10.41 15.31 -74.08
N GLY A 135 -11.16 16.07 -74.87
CA GLY A 135 -12.22 15.61 -75.78
C GLY A 135 -12.00 16.13 -77.20
N PRO A 136 -12.40 15.40 -78.27
CA PRO A 136 -11.70 15.42 -79.56
C PRO A 136 -12.37 16.28 -80.64
N LEU A 137 -11.56 16.78 -81.59
CA LEU A 137 -11.98 17.11 -82.96
C LEU A 137 -10.83 16.82 -83.95
N TYR A 138 -11.04 15.82 -84.82
CA TYR A 138 -10.45 15.48 -86.15
C TYR A 138 -9.19 16.27 -86.62
N SER A 139 -8.04 15.73 -87.08
CA SER A 139 -7.47 14.40 -87.44
C SER A 139 -5.92 14.57 -87.59
N PRO A 140 -5.11 13.55 -88.00
CA PRO A 140 -4.36 12.63 -87.16
C PRO A 140 -2.83 12.82 -87.24
N SER A 141 -2.22 13.21 -86.12
CA SER A 141 -0.92 12.70 -85.66
C SER A 141 -0.93 12.82 -84.14
N THR A 142 -1.77 12.00 -83.51
CA THR A 142 -2.00 12.05 -82.06
C THR A 142 -0.70 11.81 -81.32
N GLU A 143 -0.23 12.83 -80.62
CA GLU A 143 0.79 12.78 -79.58
C GLU A 143 0.24 11.96 -78.39
N VAL A 144 0.07 10.65 -78.58
CA VAL A 144 -0.43 9.75 -77.54
C VAL A 144 0.75 9.42 -76.63
N TRP A 145 0.77 10.03 -75.45
CA TRP A 145 1.64 9.58 -74.37
C TRP A 145 1.26 8.16 -73.97
N GLN A 146 2.25 7.28 -73.93
CA GLN A 146 2.13 5.89 -73.51
C GLN A 146 3.09 5.64 -72.35
N VAL A 147 2.78 4.64 -71.53
CA VAL A 147 3.66 4.17 -70.47
C VAL A 147 3.94 2.69 -70.65
N THR A 148 5.19 2.31 -70.44
CA THR A 148 5.60 0.91 -70.29
C THR A 148 6.18 0.72 -68.89
N PHE A 149 5.86 -0.42 -68.28
CA PHE A 149 6.43 -0.83 -67.00
C PHE A 149 7.52 -1.87 -67.25
N GLN A 150 8.66 -1.70 -66.58
CA GLN A 150 9.74 -2.66 -66.63
C GLN A 150 9.65 -3.57 -65.40
N ASN A 151 9.38 -4.85 -65.64
CA ASN A 151 9.38 -5.89 -64.62
C ASN A 151 10.38 -7.00 -65.05
N PRO A 152 11.35 -7.38 -64.21
CA PRO A 152 12.36 -8.38 -64.59
C PRO A 152 11.77 -9.78 -64.81
N TYR A 153 10.58 -10.06 -64.27
CA TYR A 153 9.92 -11.35 -64.34
C TYR A 153 8.89 -11.44 -65.47
N GLN A 154 8.36 -10.30 -65.95
CA GLN A 154 7.31 -10.27 -66.96
C GLN A 154 7.49 -9.09 -67.93
N GLN A 155 7.28 -9.36 -69.21
CA GLN A 155 7.14 -8.31 -70.21
C GLN A 155 5.70 -7.78 -70.20
N LEU A 156 5.54 -6.51 -69.83
CA LEU A 156 4.24 -5.85 -69.72
C LEU A 156 3.96 -5.04 -70.99
N PRO A 157 2.76 -5.13 -71.59
CA PRO A 157 2.41 -4.33 -72.76
C PRO A 157 2.32 -2.84 -72.38
N PRO A 158 2.63 -1.93 -73.31
CA PRO A 158 2.44 -0.50 -73.06
C PRO A 158 0.95 -0.19 -72.95
N MET A 159 0.60 0.70 -72.04
CA MET A 159 -0.76 1.21 -71.85
C MET A 159 -0.81 2.72 -72.09
N ASN A 160 -1.99 3.24 -72.41
CA ASN A 160 -2.19 4.68 -72.51
C ASN A 160 -2.37 5.30 -71.10
N LEU A 161 -2.15 6.61 -70.95
CA LEU A 161 -2.24 7.26 -69.65
C LEU A 161 -3.65 7.19 -69.02
N SER A 162 -4.71 7.12 -69.82
CA SER A 162 -6.08 7.00 -69.28
C SER A 162 -6.36 5.63 -68.68
N GLN A 163 -5.87 4.56 -69.29
CA GLN A 163 -5.92 3.20 -68.77
C GLN A 163 -5.05 3.10 -67.52
N ALA A 164 -3.82 3.63 -67.54
CA ALA A 164 -2.93 3.64 -66.39
C ALA A 164 -3.60 4.32 -65.17
N ARG A 165 -4.30 5.44 -65.39
CA ARG A 165 -5.08 6.13 -64.34
C ARG A 165 -6.23 5.29 -63.78
N GLN A 166 -6.92 4.51 -64.62
CA GLN A 166 -7.98 3.59 -64.17
C GLN A 166 -7.41 2.46 -63.30
N GLU A 167 -6.18 2.03 -63.60
CA GLU A 167 -5.46 0.99 -62.86
C GLU A 167 -4.79 1.52 -61.58
N GLY A 168 -4.72 2.84 -61.39
CA GLY A 168 -4.24 3.49 -60.16
C GLY A 168 -2.88 4.18 -60.30
N TYR A 169 -2.31 4.22 -61.49
CA TYR A 169 -1.08 4.93 -61.82
C TYR A 169 -1.37 6.38 -62.20
N ILE A 170 -0.86 7.31 -61.39
CA ILE A 170 -1.12 8.73 -61.59
C ILE A 170 0.11 9.39 -62.22
N PHE A 171 -0.12 10.02 -63.38
CA PHE A 171 0.86 10.83 -64.08
C PHE A 171 0.34 12.26 -64.17
N ASP A 172 1.16 13.20 -63.70
CA ASP A 172 0.86 14.63 -63.75
C ASP A 172 2.05 15.40 -64.32
N HIS A 173 1.75 16.52 -64.98
CA HIS A 173 2.74 17.50 -65.39
C HIS A 173 2.49 18.79 -64.61
N VAL A 174 3.45 19.21 -63.81
CA VAL A 174 3.33 20.36 -62.92
C VAL A 174 4.54 21.26 -63.11
N HIS A 175 4.32 22.49 -63.59
CA HIS A 175 5.38 23.42 -63.99
C HIS A 175 6.33 22.79 -65.01
N ASP A 176 7.61 22.67 -64.67
CA ASP A 176 8.69 22.06 -65.44
C ASP A 176 8.99 20.63 -64.96
N ARG A 177 8.02 19.90 -64.41
CA ARG A 177 8.22 18.56 -63.83
C ARG A 177 7.16 17.55 -64.24
N ILE A 178 7.60 16.31 -64.45
CA ILE A 178 6.74 15.14 -64.62
C ILE A 178 6.72 14.37 -63.30
N VAL A 179 5.52 14.07 -62.81
CA VAL A 179 5.28 13.35 -61.57
C VAL A 179 4.61 12.03 -61.90
N PHE A 180 5.12 10.94 -61.33
CA PHE A 180 4.49 9.62 -61.33
C PHE A 180 4.25 9.17 -59.89
N ARG A 181 3.05 8.70 -59.62
CA ARG A 181 2.66 8.17 -58.31
C ARG A 181 1.92 6.85 -58.45
N THR A 182 2.17 5.97 -57.50
CA THR A 182 1.48 4.69 -57.40
C THR A 182 1.41 4.22 -55.93
N PRO A 183 0.31 3.57 -55.50
CA PRO A 183 0.30 2.81 -54.26
C PRO A 183 1.37 1.69 -54.27
N TYR A 184 1.78 1.23 -53.08
CA TYR A 184 2.58 0.01 -52.94
C TYR A 184 1.77 -1.25 -53.33
N GLY A 185 2.47 -2.34 -53.67
CA GLY A 185 1.87 -3.65 -53.94
C GLY A 185 1.13 -3.75 -55.28
N GLN A 186 1.46 -2.88 -56.24
CA GLN A 186 0.82 -2.86 -57.55
C GLN A 186 1.35 -3.98 -58.46
N PRO A 187 0.56 -4.54 -59.39
CA PRO A 187 0.99 -5.71 -60.19
C PRO A 187 2.23 -5.45 -61.05
N GLU A 188 2.40 -4.22 -61.50
CA GLU A 188 3.51 -3.73 -62.32
C GLU A 188 4.79 -3.48 -61.50
N SER A 189 4.69 -3.41 -60.15
CA SER A 189 5.86 -3.33 -59.26
C SER A 189 6.43 -4.72 -58.98
N TYR A 190 7.66 -4.76 -58.46
CA TYR A 190 8.29 -6.02 -58.05
C TYR A 190 9.11 -5.82 -56.78
N HIS A 191 9.21 -6.89 -55.99
CA HIS A 191 10.07 -6.94 -54.81
C HIS A 191 11.41 -7.56 -55.17
N THR A 192 12.48 -6.95 -54.69
CA THR A 192 13.85 -7.47 -54.82
C THR A 192 14.61 -7.22 -53.53
N GLU A 193 15.64 -8.02 -53.27
CA GLU A 193 16.57 -7.77 -52.18
C GLU A 193 17.80 -7.03 -52.72
N VAL A 194 18.13 -5.89 -52.12
CA VAL A 194 19.34 -5.11 -52.43
C VAL A 194 20.19 -5.07 -51.17
N THR A 195 21.40 -5.64 -51.24
CA THR A 195 22.35 -5.67 -50.11
C THR A 195 21.75 -6.20 -48.79
N GLY A 196 20.85 -7.18 -48.88
CA GLY A 196 20.17 -7.79 -47.72
C GLY A 196 18.90 -7.06 -47.25
N VAL A 197 18.51 -5.95 -47.89
CA VAL A 197 17.32 -5.16 -47.54
C VAL A 197 16.21 -5.41 -48.58
N PRO A 198 14.97 -5.70 -48.17
CA PRO A 198 13.85 -5.81 -49.10
C PRO A 198 13.49 -4.43 -49.68
N VAL A 199 13.31 -4.37 -50.98
CA VAL A 199 12.98 -3.14 -51.73
C VAL A 199 11.83 -3.44 -52.67
N GLU A 200 10.84 -2.55 -52.69
CA GLU A 200 9.83 -2.53 -53.75
C GLU A 200 10.26 -1.52 -54.82
N VAL A 201 10.20 -1.95 -56.08
CA VAL A 201 10.57 -1.14 -57.24
C VAL A 201 9.42 -1.07 -58.22
N VAL A 202 9.14 0.14 -58.69
CA VAL A 202 8.29 0.39 -59.84
C VAL A 202 9.09 1.21 -60.85
N HIS A 203 9.15 0.72 -62.08
CA HIS A 203 9.93 1.35 -63.14
C HIS A 203 9.01 1.65 -64.31
N ALA A 204 8.49 2.87 -64.34
CA ALA A 204 7.66 3.37 -65.42
C ALA A 204 8.50 4.17 -66.40
N THR A 205 8.33 3.94 -67.70
CA THR A 205 8.89 4.80 -68.75
C THR A 205 7.74 5.39 -69.53
N VAL A 206 7.57 6.71 -69.42
CA VAL A 206 6.57 7.46 -70.17
C VAL A 206 7.20 7.94 -71.47
N PHE A 207 6.56 7.66 -72.60
CA PHE A 207 7.09 8.03 -73.90
C PHE A 207 6.02 8.59 -74.83
N SER A 208 6.45 9.49 -75.71
CA SER A 208 5.62 10.04 -76.77
C SER A 208 6.45 10.24 -78.03
N ARG A 209 5.85 9.88 -79.17
CA ARG A 209 6.47 10.05 -80.48
C ARG A 209 6.08 11.41 -81.06
N GLN A 210 7.04 12.34 -81.05
CA GLN A 210 6.93 13.65 -81.66
C GLN A 210 7.57 13.63 -83.06
N SER A 211 6.78 13.27 -84.07
CA SER A 211 7.22 13.12 -85.47
C SER A 211 8.42 12.17 -85.63
N TRP A 212 9.64 12.70 -85.72
CA TRP A 212 10.90 11.95 -85.89
C TRP A 212 11.67 11.74 -84.58
N VAL A 213 11.29 12.42 -83.50
CA VAL A 213 11.87 12.29 -82.16
C VAL A 213 10.93 11.46 -81.29
N VAL A 214 11.50 10.56 -80.48
CA VAL A 214 10.77 9.91 -79.39
C VAL A 214 11.29 10.49 -78.09
N VAL A 215 10.40 11.12 -77.33
CA VAL A 215 10.71 11.56 -75.97
C VAL A 215 10.41 10.39 -75.04
N MET A 216 11.37 10.02 -74.20
CA MET A 216 11.23 9.00 -73.17
C MET A 216 11.69 9.58 -71.85
N VAL A 217 10.86 9.43 -70.82
CA VAL A 217 11.13 9.90 -69.47
C VAL A 217 11.09 8.69 -68.54
N ASP A 218 12.22 8.46 -67.87
CA ASP A 218 12.37 7.39 -66.89
C ASP A 218 11.89 7.84 -65.50
N LEU A 219 10.90 7.11 -64.98
CA LEU A 219 10.19 7.36 -63.73
C LEU A 219 10.29 6.11 -62.85
N ILE A 220 11.49 5.86 -62.35
CA ILE A 220 11.79 4.76 -61.42
C ILE A 220 11.70 5.21 -59.96
N ALA A 221 10.88 4.50 -59.18
CA ALA A 221 10.81 4.62 -57.72
C ALA A 221 11.24 3.30 -57.09
N ALA A 222 12.18 3.36 -56.14
CA ALA A 222 12.67 2.22 -55.39
C ALA A 222 12.67 2.58 -53.90
N CYS A 223 11.95 1.80 -53.08
CA CYS A 223 11.73 2.10 -51.67
C CYS A 223 12.07 0.89 -50.79
N SER A 224 12.89 1.11 -49.75
CA SER A 224 13.09 0.12 -48.69
C SER A 224 11.75 -0.25 -48.05
N MET A 225 11.53 -1.55 -47.92
CA MET A 225 10.39 -2.20 -47.27
C MET A 225 10.80 -2.81 -45.93
N ASP A 226 11.95 -2.42 -45.37
CA ASP A 226 12.33 -2.84 -44.03
C ASP A 226 11.31 -2.32 -43.00
N GLU A 227 10.73 -3.25 -42.25
CA GLU A 227 9.79 -2.97 -41.15
C GLU A 227 10.52 -2.56 -39.87
N GLY A 228 11.85 -2.75 -39.85
CA GLY A 228 12.72 -2.51 -38.73
C GLY A 228 12.65 -3.62 -37.68
N SER A 229 13.60 -3.59 -36.76
CA SER A 229 13.75 -4.59 -35.70
C SER A 229 14.19 -3.93 -34.41
N TYR A 230 13.84 -4.51 -33.26
CA TYR A 230 14.27 -3.99 -31.97
C TYR A 230 15.41 -4.84 -31.42
N ASP A 231 16.54 -4.21 -31.14
CA ASP A 231 17.71 -4.87 -30.55
C ASP A 231 18.40 -3.94 -29.55
N SER A 232 18.74 -4.48 -28.38
CA SER A 232 19.64 -3.86 -27.41
C SER A 232 19.32 -2.41 -27.03
N GLY A 233 18.03 -2.05 -26.96
CA GLY A 233 17.58 -0.69 -26.62
C GLY A 233 17.35 0.24 -27.82
N TYR A 234 17.51 -0.26 -29.04
CA TYR A 234 17.37 0.51 -30.27
C TYR A 234 16.32 -0.10 -31.19
N MET A 235 15.51 0.77 -31.79
CA MET A 235 14.74 0.43 -32.99
C MET A 235 15.65 0.63 -34.20
N ILE A 236 16.01 -0.47 -34.86
CA ILE A 236 16.91 -0.55 -36.00
C ILE A 236 16.10 -0.56 -37.28
N TRP A 237 16.46 0.29 -38.24
CA TRP A 237 15.89 0.31 -39.59
C TRP A 237 16.97 0.48 -40.64
N GLY A 238 16.81 -0.18 -41.78
CA GLY A 238 17.80 -0.28 -42.84
C GLY A 238 17.31 0.19 -44.22
N THR A 239 18.22 0.79 -44.97
CA THR A 239 18.01 1.10 -46.40
C THR A 239 19.31 0.91 -47.19
N PRO A 240 19.27 0.44 -48.45
CA PRO A 240 20.46 0.39 -49.28
C PRO A 240 21.05 1.79 -49.52
N GLU A 241 22.38 1.89 -49.46
CA GLU A 241 23.09 3.16 -49.68
C GLU A 241 23.00 3.65 -51.13
N ALA A 242 22.88 2.72 -52.07
CA ALA A 242 22.88 2.97 -53.51
C ALA A 242 21.63 2.39 -54.20
N LEU A 243 20.45 2.89 -53.84
CA LEU A 243 19.20 2.60 -54.58
C LEU A 243 19.18 3.26 -55.96
N TYR A 244 19.90 4.37 -56.10
CA TYR A 244 20.03 5.15 -57.34
C TYR A 244 21.51 5.29 -57.71
N PRO A 245 21.83 5.49 -59.00
CA PRO A 245 23.21 5.69 -59.45
C PRO A 245 23.90 6.82 -58.67
N SER A 246 25.12 6.57 -58.19
CA SER A 246 25.89 7.51 -57.38
C SER A 246 27.39 7.41 -57.64
N LEU A 247 28.03 8.55 -57.89
CA LEU A 247 29.48 8.76 -57.85
C LEU A 247 29.88 9.10 -56.41
N GLY A 248 30.11 8.05 -55.61
CA GLY A 248 30.61 8.18 -54.24
C GLY A 248 29.54 7.99 -53.17
N THR A 249 29.87 8.41 -51.94
CA THR A 249 29.08 8.15 -50.75
C THR A 249 27.82 9.00 -50.71
N THR A 250 26.68 8.35 -50.60
CA THR A 250 25.38 9.01 -50.50
C THR A 250 25.27 9.82 -49.21
N GLN A 251 24.83 11.07 -49.30
CA GLN A 251 24.62 11.93 -48.15
C GLN A 251 23.28 11.58 -47.47
N ILE A 252 23.28 11.51 -46.14
CA ILE A 252 22.11 11.06 -45.38
C ILE A 252 21.87 12.03 -44.23
N SER A 253 20.62 12.48 -44.12
CA SER A 253 20.13 13.23 -42.96
C SER A 253 18.79 12.63 -42.55
N PHE A 254 18.58 12.48 -41.25
CA PHE A 254 17.37 11.86 -40.74
C PHE A 254 16.96 12.46 -39.41
N GLY A 255 15.74 12.19 -39.01
CA GLY A 255 15.22 12.54 -37.70
C GLY A 255 13.80 12.04 -37.50
N LEU A 256 13.15 12.51 -36.44
CA LEU A 256 11.82 12.10 -36.06
C LEU A 256 10.81 13.23 -36.28
N ASN A 257 9.57 12.89 -36.63
CA ASN A 257 8.43 13.81 -36.78
C ASN A 257 8.72 14.99 -37.74
N GLY A 258 9.42 14.73 -38.85
CA GLY A 258 9.71 15.72 -39.88
C GLY A 258 10.85 16.69 -39.56
N ASN A 259 11.55 16.54 -38.44
CA ASN A 259 12.70 17.36 -38.07
C ASN A 259 14.00 16.68 -38.49
N LEU A 260 14.51 17.01 -39.67
CA LEU A 260 15.82 16.53 -40.13
C LEU A 260 16.92 17.20 -39.35
N VAL A 261 17.91 16.41 -38.96
CA VAL A 261 19.09 16.90 -38.27
C VAL A 261 20.33 16.31 -38.95
N GLU A 262 21.41 17.07 -39.00
CA GLU A 262 22.68 16.58 -39.54
C GLU A 262 23.21 15.40 -38.72
N GLN A 263 23.94 14.51 -39.39
CA GLN A 263 24.46 13.28 -38.79
C GLN A 263 25.20 13.51 -37.46
N ALA A 264 26.05 14.54 -37.39
CA ALA A 264 26.83 14.83 -36.18
C ALA A 264 25.93 15.16 -34.97
N ALA A 265 24.80 15.83 -35.20
CA ALA A 265 23.90 16.24 -34.13
C ALA A 265 22.95 15.12 -33.70
N VAL A 266 22.54 14.19 -34.59
CA VAL A 266 21.77 13.00 -34.18
C VAL A 266 22.62 12.01 -33.39
N VAL A 267 23.91 11.85 -33.72
CA VAL A 267 24.84 11.01 -32.95
C VAL A 267 25.05 11.57 -31.54
N GLN A 268 25.13 12.90 -31.38
CA GLN A 268 25.17 13.53 -30.06
C GLN A 268 23.91 13.28 -29.22
N LYS A 269 22.77 13.02 -29.88
CA LYS A 269 21.51 12.64 -29.24
C LYS A 269 21.36 11.13 -29.03
N GLY A 270 22.41 10.34 -29.27
CA GLY A 270 22.43 8.90 -29.02
C GLY A 270 21.92 8.02 -30.17
N PHE A 271 21.59 8.59 -31.33
CA PHE A 271 21.22 7.79 -32.51
C PHE A 271 22.45 7.11 -33.11
N ILE A 272 22.26 5.90 -33.63
CA ILE A 272 23.28 5.14 -34.34
C ILE A 272 23.03 5.29 -35.84
N MET A 273 24.08 5.59 -36.60
CA MET A 273 24.06 5.45 -38.06
C MET A 273 25.33 4.78 -38.51
N GLU A 274 25.19 3.58 -39.06
CA GLU A 274 26.30 2.74 -39.50
C GLU A 274 26.11 2.35 -40.96
N ARG A 275 27.23 2.29 -41.69
CA ARG A 275 27.29 1.77 -43.05
C ARG A 275 27.93 0.40 -43.01
N TYR A 276 27.18 -0.63 -43.39
CA TYR A 276 27.65 -2.00 -43.42
C TYR A 276 27.24 -2.66 -44.73
N ASN A 277 28.19 -3.22 -45.49
CA ASN A 277 27.96 -3.91 -46.76
C ASN A 277 27.07 -3.13 -47.76
N SER A 278 27.31 -1.82 -47.92
CA SER A 278 26.50 -0.92 -48.78
C SER A 278 25.03 -0.76 -48.34
N THR A 279 24.72 -1.08 -47.10
CA THR A 279 23.46 -0.79 -46.41
C THR A 279 23.71 0.25 -45.32
N VAL A 280 22.75 1.15 -45.15
CA VAL A 280 22.73 2.14 -44.08
C VAL A 280 21.76 1.63 -43.02
N GLN A 281 22.28 1.39 -41.82
CA GLN A 281 21.48 1.03 -40.65
C GLN A 281 21.36 2.23 -39.72
N ILE A 282 20.14 2.44 -39.22
CA ILE A 282 19.77 3.55 -38.35
C ILE A 282 19.21 2.94 -37.07
N GLY A 283 19.87 3.19 -35.95
CA GLY A 283 19.39 2.83 -34.62
C GLY A 283 18.81 4.04 -33.91
N ILE A 284 17.52 3.97 -33.59
CA ILE A 284 16.81 4.99 -32.81
C ILE A 284 16.71 4.48 -31.36
N PRO A 285 17.31 5.16 -30.37
CA PRO A 285 17.20 4.71 -28.99
C PRO A 285 15.75 4.76 -28.52
N TYR A 286 15.32 3.81 -27.69
CA TYR A 286 13.92 3.72 -27.26
C TYR A 286 13.44 4.97 -26.50
N ASP A 287 14.34 5.67 -25.83
CA ASP A 287 14.10 6.93 -25.10
C ASP A 287 14.35 8.18 -25.94
N ALA A 288 14.48 8.03 -27.27
CA ALA A 288 14.72 9.15 -28.19
C ALA A 288 13.66 10.25 -28.06
N GLU A 289 14.12 11.50 -28.01
CA GLU A 289 13.27 12.67 -28.09
C GLU A 289 12.53 12.71 -29.45
N GLY A 290 11.21 12.86 -29.41
CA GLY A 290 10.35 12.78 -30.59
C GLY A 290 9.76 11.38 -30.83
N GLY A 291 10.22 10.36 -30.11
CA GLY A 291 9.49 9.10 -30.01
C GLY A 291 8.22 9.24 -29.18
N TYR A 292 7.21 8.46 -29.52
CA TYR A 292 5.97 8.38 -28.77
C TYR A 292 5.94 7.11 -27.94
N ARG A 293 5.68 7.24 -26.63
CA ARG A 293 5.61 6.11 -25.69
C ARG A 293 4.15 5.84 -25.33
N LYS A 294 3.77 4.57 -25.26
CA LYS A 294 2.47 4.14 -24.76
C LYS A 294 2.60 2.89 -23.87
N SER A 295 1.84 2.87 -22.77
CA SER A 295 1.67 1.68 -21.93
C SER A 295 0.56 0.79 -22.49
N PHE A 296 0.65 -0.52 -22.23
CA PHE A 296 -0.33 -1.52 -22.64
C PHE A 296 -0.41 -2.61 -21.59
N VAL A 297 -1.62 -3.13 -21.37
CA VAL A 297 -1.86 -4.24 -20.44
C VAL A 297 -2.26 -5.45 -21.28
N SER A 298 -1.49 -6.53 -21.14
CA SER A 298 -1.93 -7.86 -21.56
C SER A 298 -1.97 -8.75 -20.32
N ASP A 299 -0.92 -9.53 -20.09
CA ASP A 299 -0.68 -10.30 -18.87
C ASP A 299 0.15 -9.51 -17.84
N CYS A 300 0.94 -8.55 -18.31
CA CYS A 300 1.76 -7.66 -17.49
C CYS A 300 1.74 -6.24 -18.05
N LEU A 301 2.11 -5.27 -17.21
CA LEU A 301 2.28 -3.90 -17.66
C LEU A 301 3.50 -3.80 -18.59
N SER A 302 3.22 -3.44 -19.84
CA SER A 302 4.22 -3.30 -20.89
C SER A 302 4.15 -1.92 -21.52
N GLU A 303 5.18 -1.57 -22.28
CA GLU A 303 5.30 -0.32 -23.01
C GLU A 303 5.77 -0.60 -24.43
N PHE A 304 5.36 0.24 -25.36
CA PHE A 304 5.89 0.25 -26.71
C PHE A 304 6.07 1.68 -27.19
N TYR A 305 6.93 1.81 -28.19
CA TYR A 305 7.36 3.09 -28.72
C TYR A 305 7.07 3.15 -30.21
N ILE A 306 6.58 4.30 -30.65
CA ILE A 306 6.30 4.60 -32.05
C ILE A 306 7.24 5.72 -32.48
N PHE A 307 7.91 5.52 -33.60
CA PHE A 307 8.83 6.49 -34.21
C PHE A 307 8.39 6.79 -35.65
N ASN A 308 8.07 8.05 -35.93
CA ASN A 308 7.87 8.50 -37.31
C ASN A 308 9.22 8.96 -37.87
N LEU A 309 9.96 8.01 -38.47
CA LEU A 309 11.24 8.25 -39.11
C LEU A 309 11.04 9.06 -40.40
N TYR A 310 11.77 10.18 -40.48
CA TYR A 310 11.89 10.99 -41.68
C TYR A 310 13.35 11.03 -42.12
N LEU A 311 13.64 10.52 -43.30
CA LEU A 311 15.00 10.42 -43.83
C LEU A 311 15.10 11.01 -45.23
N LYS A 312 16.22 11.69 -45.47
CA LYS A 312 16.66 12.21 -46.76
C LYS A 312 17.96 11.54 -47.15
N GLN A 313 17.99 10.98 -48.35
CA GLN A 313 19.16 10.38 -48.98
C GLN A 313 19.44 11.12 -50.28
N THR A 314 20.64 11.67 -50.44
CA THR A 314 21.05 12.43 -51.63
C THR A 314 22.21 11.73 -52.32
N SER A 315 21.99 11.32 -53.57
CA SER A 315 23.01 10.75 -54.46
C SER A 315 23.27 11.67 -55.65
N VAL A 316 24.49 11.64 -56.19
CA VAL A 316 24.89 12.43 -57.37
C VAL A 316 25.50 11.48 -58.39
N ASP A 317 25.00 11.48 -59.62
CA ASP A 317 25.43 10.54 -60.67
C ASP A 317 26.67 11.00 -61.47
N GLU A 318 27.05 10.24 -62.49
CA GLU A 318 28.16 10.58 -63.40
C GLU A 318 28.01 11.90 -64.16
N ARG A 319 26.78 12.35 -64.35
CA ARG A 319 26.43 13.60 -65.03
C ARG A 319 26.34 14.77 -64.06
N HIS A 320 26.69 14.56 -62.79
CA HIS A 320 26.55 15.53 -61.71
C HIS A 320 25.08 15.93 -61.47
N GLU A 321 24.14 15.05 -61.79
CA GLU A 321 22.72 15.25 -61.49
C GLU A 321 22.38 14.65 -60.12
N GLU A 322 21.71 15.46 -59.31
CA GLU A 322 21.29 15.08 -57.97
C GLU A 322 19.97 14.30 -58.00
N THR A 323 19.94 13.15 -57.32
CA THR A 323 18.72 12.43 -56.98
C THR A 323 18.52 12.47 -55.47
N VAL A 324 17.38 12.97 -55.03
CA VAL A 324 16.99 12.99 -53.62
C VAL A 324 15.88 11.98 -53.38
N LEU A 325 16.07 11.15 -52.36
CA LEU A 325 15.14 10.14 -51.91
C LEU A 325 14.68 10.45 -50.49
N TRP A 326 13.37 10.52 -50.30
CA TRP A 326 12.70 10.81 -49.05
C TRP A 326 12.00 9.56 -48.53
N PHE A 327 12.22 9.21 -47.27
CA PHE A 327 11.51 8.13 -46.60
C PHE A 327 10.68 8.65 -45.44
N HIS A 328 9.43 8.19 -45.41
CA HIS A 328 8.55 8.28 -44.26
C HIS A 328 8.20 6.88 -43.80
N ARG A 329 8.61 6.52 -42.58
CA ARG A 329 8.35 5.20 -42.01
C ARG A 329 7.85 5.36 -40.58
N THR A 330 6.81 4.61 -40.24
CA THR A 330 6.32 4.49 -38.86
C THR A 330 6.85 3.18 -38.31
N LEU A 331 7.80 3.27 -37.39
CA LEU A 331 8.45 2.13 -36.75
C LEU A 331 7.85 1.93 -35.36
N VAL A 332 7.54 0.69 -35.02
CA VAL A 332 6.93 0.34 -33.73
C VAL A 332 7.77 -0.72 -33.05
N THR A 333 8.14 -0.49 -31.79
CA THR A 333 8.86 -1.51 -31.03
C THR A 333 7.92 -2.64 -30.63
N PRO A 334 8.44 -3.85 -30.37
CA PRO A 334 7.72 -4.87 -29.62
C PRO A 334 7.27 -4.36 -28.25
N LEU A 335 6.35 -5.08 -27.61
CA LEU A 335 5.96 -4.82 -26.22
C LEU A 335 7.15 -5.09 -25.28
N LEU A 336 7.64 -4.04 -24.64
CA LEU A 336 8.73 -4.05 -23.68
C LEU A 336 8.15 -4.09 -22.26
N SER A 337 8.65 -4.97 -21.40
CA SER A 337 8.15 -5.07 -20.03
C SER A 337 8.47 -3.80 -19.22
N SER A 338 7.46 -3.25 -18.54
CA SER A 338 7.61 -2.11 -17.64
C SER A 338 7.17 -2.47 -16.22
N PRO A 339 8.03 -3.19 -15.47
CA PRO A 339 7.69 -3.60 -14.12
C PRO A 339 7.62 -2.39 -13.19
N LEU A 340 6.53 -2.30 -12.44
CA LEU A 340 6.42 -1.45 -11.26
C LEU A 340 7.28 -2.04 -10.13
N PHE A 341 7.71 -1.20 -9.20
CA PHE A 341 8.36 -1.68 -7.99
C PHE A 341 7.63 -1.17 -6.75
N THR A 342 7.68 -1.96 -5.69
CA THR A 342 7.15 -1.59 -4.39
C THR A 342 8.25 -1.70 -3.35
N GLU A 343 8.38 -0.67 -2.54
CA GLU A 343 9.35 -0.60 -1.45
C GLU A 343 8.61 -0.44 -0.12
N ASP A 344 8.98 -1.29 0.85
CA ASP A 344 8.51 -1.20 2.23
C ASP A 344 9.37 -0.20 3.01
N GLN A 345 8.79 0.94 3.37
CA GLN A 345 9.40 2.01 4.16
C GLN A 345 8.70 2.13 5.53
N THR A 346 8.14 1.04 6.04
CA THR A 346 7.36 1.01 7.28
C THR A 346 8.15 1.54 8.47
N ASP A 347 7.53 2.46 9.20
CA ASP A 347 8.07 3.05 10.43
C ASP A 347 7.33 2.42 11.62
N VAL A 348 7.95 1.40 12.20
CA VAL A 348 7.39 0.66 13.33
C VAL A 348 7.31 1.54 14.58
N ASP A 349 8.26 2.46 14.77
CA ASP A 349 8.33 3.32 15.96
C ASP A 349 7.22 4.38 15.94
N ASN A 350 6.92 4.96 14.78
CA ASN A 350 5.76 5.84 14.58
C ASN A 350 4.45 5.07 14.33
N GLY A 351 4.47 3.73 14.38
CA GLY A 351 3.28 2.89 14.25
C GLY A 351 2.54 3.06 12.92
N THR A 352 3.26 3.27 11.82
CA THR A 352 2.67 3.49 10.49
C THR A 352 3.34 2.65 9.40
N PHE A 353 2.54 1.86 8.67
CA PHE A 353 2.96 1.25 7.41
C PHE A 353 3.16 2.37 6.39
N SER A 354 4.27 2.34 5.66
CA SER A 354 4.56 3.30 4.59
C SER A 354 5.07 2.54 3.38
N ILE A 355 4.27 2.45 2.33
CA ILE A 355 4.55 1.65 1.14
C ILE A 355 4.68 2.57 -0.05
N HIS A 356 5.83 2.49 -0.74
CA HIS A 356 6.10 3.28 -1.93
C HIS A 356 5.92 2.43 -3.18
N LEU A 357 4.97 2.82 -4.04
CA LEU A 357 4.79 2.29 -5.39
C LEU A 357 5.47 3.23 -6.39
N GLY A 358 6.54 2.77 -7.01
CA GLY A 358 7.36 3.57 -7.91
C GLY A 358 7.33 3.12 -9.36
N LYS A 359 7.90 3.98 -10.23
CA LYS A 359 8.02 3.77 -11.68
C LYS A 359 6.67 3.60 -12.39
N VAL A 360 5.63 4.28 -11.93
CA VAL A 360 4.34 4.25 -12.61
C VAL A 360 4.43 5.14 -13.86
N PRO A 361 4.13 4.59 -15.05
CA PRO A 361 4.02 5.34 -16.30
C PRO A 361 3.17 6.61 -16.24
N ARG A 362 3.47 7.59 -17.11
CA ARG A 362 2.70 8.84 -17.21
C ARG A 362 1.22 8.61 -17.56
N ASP A 363 0.96 7.63 -18.41
CA ASP A 363 -0.34 7.32 -18.99
C ASP A 363 -1.08 6.21 -18.22
N VAL A 364 -0.61 5.87 -17.02
CA VAL A 364 -1.23 4.89 -16.12
C VAL A 364 -1.67 5.60 -14.85
N GLU A 365 -2.93 5.49 -14.48
CA GLU A 365 -3.49 6.15 -13.29
C GLU A 365 -3.88 5.12 -12.24
N LEU A 366 -3.60 5.40 -10.96
CA LEU A 366 -4.08 4.58 -9.86
C LEU A 366 -5.52 4.97 -9.53
N THR A 367 -6.48 4.05 -9.70
CA THR A 367 -7.91 4.33 -9.52
C THR A 367 -8.49 3.79 -8.23
N SER A 368 -7.98 2.65 -7.74
CA SER A 368 -8.36 2.10 -6.44
C SER A 368 -7.21 1.37 -5.76
N VAL A 369 -7.29 1.28 -4.44
CA VAL A 369 -6.38 0.51 -3.60
C VAL A 369 -7.23 -0.40 -2.72
N GLN A 370 -6.96 -1.70 -2.74
CA GLN A 370 -7.58 -2.67 -1.86
C GLN A 370 -6.61 -3.04 -0.73
N LEU A 371 -7.08 -2.95 0.51
CA LEU A 371 -6.33 -3.25 1.74
C LEU A 371 -7.03 -4.39 2.48
N ASN A 372 -6.35 -5.53 2.67
CA ASN A 372 -6.88 -6.73 3.32
C ASN A 372 -8.31 -7.11 2.85
N GLY A 373 -8.58 -6.97 1.55
CA GLY A 373 -9.86 -7.29 0.91
C GLY A 373 -10.87 -6.15 0.80
N GLN A 374 -10.67 -5.02 1.48
CA GLN A 374 -11.55 -3.85 1.39
C GLN A 374 -11.03 -2.83 0.37
N GLU A 375 -11.87 -2.42 -0.57
CA GLU A 375 -11.50 -1.52 -1.68
C GLU A 375 -11.76 -0.04 -1.35
N PHE A 376 -10.83 0.83 -1.77
CA PHE A 376 -10.88 2.29 -1.62
C PHE A 376 -10.61 2.97 -2.96
N ALA A 377 -11.54 3.81 -3.42
CA ALA A 377 -11.35 4.63 -4.61
C ALA A 377 -10.34 5.76 -4.35
N VAL A 378 -9.55 6.12 -5.37
CA VAL A 378 -8.56 7.20 -5.33
C VAL A 378 -9.13 8.45 -6.05
N PRO A 379 -9.00 9.65 -5.47
CA PRO A 379 -8.40 9.97 -4.17
C PRO A 379 -9.25 9.47 -2.99
N PHE A 380 -8.59 9.16 -1.88
CA PHE A 380 -9.28 8.74 -0.66
C PHE A 380 -10.18 9.85 -0.12
N SER A 381 -11.35 9.47 0.42
CA SER A 381 -12.26 10.37 1.13
C SER A 381 -11.63 10.94 2.41
N ASP A 382 -11.93 12.20 2.74
CA ASP A 382 -11.47 12.89 3.95
C ASP A 382 -11.86 12.18 5.27
N SER A 383 -12.84 11.28 5.21
CA SER A 383 -13.28 10.46 6.35
C SER A 383 -12.37 9.28 6.66
N ILE A 384 -11.43 8.95 5.77
CA ILE A 384 -10.55 7.78 5.88
C ILE A 384 -9.24 8.19 6.58
N ALA A 385 -8.77 7.37 7.51
CA ALA A 385 -7.55 7.64 8.29
C ALA A 385 -6.23 7.40 7.53
N TYR A 386 -6.30 7.00 6.26
CA TYR A 386 -5.17 6.61 5.42
C TYR A 386 -4.79 7.75 4.51
N THR A 387 -3.49 7.87 4.21
CA THR A 387 -3.01 8.90 3.28
C THR A 387 -2.38 8.27 2.07
N LEU A 388 -2.73 8.75 0.88
CA LEU A 388 -2.11 8.40 -0.37
C LEU A 388 -1.57 9.68 -1.02
N THR A 389 -0.26 9.75 -1.21
CA THR A 389 0.40 10.91 -1.83
C THR A 389 0.98 10.54 -3.18
N GLU A 390 0.59 11.25 -4.24
CA GLU A 390 1.18 11.15 -5.57
C GLU A 390 2.36 12.13 -5.70
N VAL A 391 3.48 11.65 -6.23
CA VAL A 391 4.64 12.48 -6.59
C VAL A 391 4.94 12.27 -8.07
N ARG A 392 5.00 13.36 -8.83
CA ARG A 392 5.38 13.35 -10.25
C ARG A 392 6.86 13.67 -10.41
N HIS A 393 7.58 12.80 -11.11
CA HIS A 393 9.02 12.90 -11.31
C HIS A 393 9.35 13.64 -12.61
N SER A 394 10.58 14.17 -12.69
CA SER A 394 11.08 14.88 -13.88
C SER A 394 11.16 14.00 -15.13
N ASN A 395 11.31 12.68 -14.96
CA ASN A 395 11.30 11.68 -16.02
C ASN A 395 9.89 11.35 -16.55
N LYS A 396 8.87 12.16 -16.21
CA LYS A 396 7.46 11.99 -16.59
C LYS A 396 6.77 10.75 -15.99
N SER A 397 7.45 9.94 -15.18
CA SER A 397 6.81 8.91 -14.35
C SER A 397 6.24 9.52 -13.07
N HIS A 398 5.40 8.79 -12.36
CA HIS A 398 4.94 9.18 -11.03
C HIS A 398 5.01 7.99 -10.07
N SER A 399 4.85 8.30 -8.79
CA SER A 399 4.92 7.34 -7.71
C SER A 399 3.88 7.66 -6.65
N TYR A 400 3.43 6.64 -5.94
CA TYR A 400 2.45 6.76 -4.86
C TYR A 400 3.08 6.30 -3.57
N THR A 401 2.83 7.03 -2.48
CA THR A 401 3.17 6.58 -1.13
C THR A 401 1.88 6.42 -0.34
N LEU A 402 1.59 5.18 0.06
CA LEU A 402 0.46 4.82 0.90
C LEU A 402 0.92 4.76 2.36
N LYS A 403 0.19 5.41 3.27
CA LYS A 403 0.40 5.28 4.71
C LYS A 403 -0.84 4.79 5.43
N VAL A 404 -0.67 3.76 6.27
CA VAL A 404 -1.73 3.11 7.04
C VAL A 404 -1.26 2.90 8.50
N PRO A 405 -2.00 3.36 9.52
CA PRO A 405 -1.63 3.11 10.92
C PRO A 405 -1.63 1.62 11.27
N LEU A 406 -0.62 1.14 12.02
CA LEU A 406 -0.49 -0.28 12.42
C LEU A 406 -1.63 -0.77 13.32
N HIS A 407 -2.24 0.14 14.08
CA HIS A 407 -3.34 -0.15 15.01
C HIS A 407 -4.72 0.03 14.36
N ASP A 408 -4.78 0.35 13.07
CA ASP A 408 -6.06 0.48 12.36
C ASP A 408 -6.79 -0.88 12.28
N PRO A 409 -8.14 -0.91 12.38
CA PRO A 409 -8.90 -2.15 12.28
C PRO A 409 -8.70 -2.93 10.98
N ILE A 410 -8.27 -2.28 9.90
CA ILE A 410 -8.00 -2.96 8.62
C ILE A 410 -6.75 -3.84 8.69
N VAL A 411 -5.82 -3.57 9.60
CA VAL A 411 -4.56 -4.30 9.74
C VAL A 411 -4.82 -5.59 10.52
N ILE A 412 -4.47 -6.73 9.92
CA ILE A 412 -4.61 -8.03 10.57
C ILE A 412 -3.49 -8.17 11.60
N GLN A 413 -3.87 -8.35 12.87
CA GLN A 413 -2.92 -8.57 13.96
C GLN A 413 -2.93 -10.05 14.36
N GLU A 414 -1.77 -10.69 14.33
CA GLU A 414 -1.60 -12.09 14.66
C GLU A 414 -0.40 -12.29 15.60
N PHE A 415 -0.60 -12.99 16.71
CA PHE A 415 0.51 -13.34 17.61
C PHE A 415 1.31 -14.52 17.06
N SER A 416 2.62 -14.35 16.92
CA SER A 416 3.53 -15.41 16.47
C SER A 416 4.38 -15.92 17.63
N LYS A 417 4.19 -17.19 17.99
CA LYS A 417 4.97 -17.88 19.04
C LYS A 417 6.45 -17.97 18.70
N GLU A 418 6.76 -18.32 17.45
CA GLU A 418 8.15 -18.47 16.97
C GLU A 418 8.93 -17.15 17.06
N ASN A 419 8.26 -16.03 16.78
CA ASN A 419 8.88 -14.71 16.80
C ASN A 419 8.73 -13.99 18.14
N ALA A 420 7.98 -14.57 19.11
CA ALA A 420 7.59 -13.94 20.37
C ALA A 420 7.08 -12.49 20.20
N ALA A 421 6.30 -12.24 19.15
CA ALA A 421 5.94 -10.91 18.68
C ALA A 421 4.53 -10.87 18.08
N MET A 422 3.92 -9.69 18.10
CA MET A 422 2.69 -9.41 17.38
C MET A 422 3.06 -9.03 15.95
N LEU A 423 2.55 -9.79 14.98
CA LEU A 423 2.69 -9.52 13.57
C LEU A 423 1.50 -8.68 13.11
N HIS A 424 1.80 -7.53 12.53
CA HIS A 424 0.83 -6.68 11.86
C HIS A 424 0.97 -6.95 10.36
N LYS A 425 -0.09 -7.39 9.71
CA LYS A 425 -0.10 -7.81 8.30
C LYS A 425 -1.03 -6.92 7.48
N LEU A 426 -0.52 -6.45 6.36
CA LEU A 426 -1.27 -5.65 5.40
C LEU A 426 -0.99 -6.17 3.98
N ASP A 427 -2.03 -6.75 3.39
CA ASP A 427 -2.09 -7.11 1.97
C ASP A 427 -2.67 -5.94 1.19
N ILE A 428 -1.98 -5.55 0.14
CA ILE A 428 -2.27 -4.38 -0.68
C ILE A 428 -2.43 -4.84 -2.12
N ASN A 429 -3.47 -4.38 -2.79
CA ASN A 429 -3.68 -4.59 -4.20
C ASN A 429 -4.02 -3.25 -4.87
N TYR A 430 -3.13 -2.77 -5.74
CA TYR A 430 -3.27 -1.53 -6.48
C TYR A 430 -3.97 -1.80 -7.82
N THR A 431 -5.02 -1.05 -8.12
CA THR A 431 -5.71 -1.10 -9.40
C THR A 431 -5.29 0.10 -10.25
N LEU A 432 -4.54 -0.16 -11.31
CA LEU A 432 -4.00 0.84 -12.21
C LEU A 432 -4.68 0.75 -13.58
N ILE A 433 -5.02 1.88 -14.21
CA ILE A 433 -5.69 1.90 -15.52
C ILE A 433 -4.85 2.68 -16.53
N VAL A 434 -4.65 2.11 -17.72
CA VAL A 434 -3.96 2.80 -18.82
C VAL A 434 -4.91 3.72 -19.57
N LYS A 435 -4.67 5.04 -19.59
CA LYS A 435 -5.50 6.02 -20.30
C LYS A 435 -5.09 6.16 -21.78
N PRO A 436 -6.04 6.34 -22.73
CA PRO A 436 -7.48 6.54 -22.58
C PRO A 436 -8.31 5.24 -22.49
N GLY A 437 -7.68 4.08 -22.35
CA GLY A 437 -8.40 2.81 -22.16
C GLY A 437 -8.94 2.63 -20.74
N ASP A 438 -9.62 1.50 -20.54
CA ASP A 438 -10.22 1.10 -19.26
C ASP A 438 -9.72 -0.28 -18.78
N GLU A 439 -8.66 -0.82 -19.39
CA GLU A 439 -8.09 -2.09 -18.96
C GLU A 439 -7.32 -1.94 -17.63
N PRO A 440 -7.73 -2.66 -16.58
CA PRO A 440 -7.08 -2.58 -15.28
C PRO A 440 -5.87 -3.52 -15.21
N TYR A 441 -4.79 -3.02 -14.62
CA TYR A 441 -3.62 -3.77 -14.18
C TYR A 441 -3.60 -3.83 -12.66
N TYR A 442 -3.47 -5.04 -12.11
CA TYR A 442 -3.44 -5.28 -10.68
C TYR A 442 -2.01 -5.52 -10.21
N HIS A 443 -1.57 -4.79 -9.18
CA HIS A 443 -0.25 -4.95 -8.59
C HIS A 443 -0.39 -5.23 -7.09
N THR A 444 -0.02 -6.44 -6.68
CA THR A 444 -0.18 -6.91 -5.29
C THR A 444 1.11 -6.84 -4.50
N PHE A 445 1.02 -6.47 -3.22
CA PHE A 445 2.14 -6.43 -2.28
C PHE A 445 1.68 -6.77 -0.86
N SER A 446 2.46 -7.55 -0.12
CA SER A 446 2.16 -7.90 1.28
C SER A 446 3.30 -7.45 2.17
N VAL A 447 2.96 -6.74 3.24
CA VAL A 447 3.94 -6.25 4.23
C VAL A 447 3.60 -6.77 5.62
N THR A 448 4.64 -7.05 6.42
CA THR A 448 4.49 -7.51 7.79
C THR A 448 5.42 -6.75 8.73
N ALA A 449 4.84 -5.98 9.65
CA ALA A 449 5.59 -5.33 10.72
C ALA A 449 5.58 -6.19 11.99
N ARG A 450 6.68 -6.14 12.75
CA ARG A 450 6.86 -6.92 13.98
C ARG A 450 6.91 -5.99 15.18
N MET A 451 6.01 -6.19 16.13
CA MET A 451 6.07 -5.53 17.44
C MET A 451 6.41 -6.55 18.52
N ALA A 452 7.45 -6.25 19.30
CA ALA A 452 7.83 -7.08 20.43
C ALA A 452 6.72 -7.11 21.48
N VAL A 453 6.36 -8.30 21.96
CA VAL A 453 5.31 -8.50 22.96
C VAL A 453 5.97 -8.82 24.29
N SER A 454 5.71 -8.01 25.31
CA SER A 454 6.32 -8.14 26.64
C SER A 454 5.26 -8.34 27.73
N PRO A 455 5.53 -9.20 28.74
CA PRO A 455 4.63 -9.37 29.87
C PRO A 455 4.29 -8.03 30.55
N PRO A 456 3.02 -7.79 30.93
CA PRO A 456 2.60 -6.57 31.57
C PRO A 456 3.25 -6.38 32.94
N SER A 457 3.47 -5.13 33.32
CA SER A 457 3.92 -4.73 34.65
C SER A 457 2.86 -3.85 35.31
N PHE A 458 2.59 -4.09 36.59
CA PHE A 458 1.70 -3.22 37.37
C PHE A 458 2.44 -1.98 37.86
N ASP A 459 1.81 -0.83 37.73
CA ASP A 459 2.17 0.38 38.48
C ASP A 459 1.73 0.22 39.93
N VAL A 460 2.64 0.44 40.88
CA VAL A 460 2.37 0.13 42.29
C VAL A 460 2.59 1.32 43.21
N VAL A 461 1.58 1.60 44.03
CA VAL A 461 1.57 2.72 44.98
C VAL A 461 1.33 2.18 46.40
N CYS A 462 2.16 2.61 47.36
CA CYS A 462 1.93 2.34 48.78
C CYS A 462 0.94 3.36 49.33
N THR A 463 -0.12 2.91 50.00
CA THR A 463 -1.08 3.78 50.70
C THR A 463 -0.92 3.61 52.22
N GLU A 464 -1.56 4.46 53.03
CA GLU A 464 -1.51 4.30 54.50
C GLU A 464 -2.15 2.99 54.96
N SER A 465 -3.14 2.48 54.21
CA SER A 465 -3.93 1.30 54.56
C SER A 465 -3.59 0.04 53.76
N GLY A 466 -2.64 0.08 52.81
CA GLY A 466 -2.36 -1.06 51.94
C GLY A 466 -1.44 -0.77 50.74
N ILE A 467 -1.60 -1.55 49.68
CA ILE A 467 -0.88 -1.41 48.41
C ILE A 467 -1.87 -1.46 47.25
N ASP A 468 -1.80 -0.48 46.35
CA ASP A 468 -2.59 -0.43 45.13
C ASP A 468 -1.74 -0.83 43.92
N PHE A 469 -2.27 -1.75 43.10
CA PHE A 469 -1.69 -2.22 41.86
C PHE A 469 -2.59 -1.80 40.70
N LYS A 470 -2.05 -1.04 39.75
CA LYS A 470 -2.76 -0.58 38.56
C LYS A 470 -2.12 -1.15 37.30
N LEU A 471 -2.94 -1.62 36.38
CA LEU A 471 -2.54 -2.07 35.05
C LEU A 471 -3.42 -1.40 34.00
N ALA A 472 -2.82 -0.72 33.03
CA ALA A 472 -3.51 -0.26 31.83
C ALA A 472 -3.52 -1.37 30.79
N TYR A 473 -4.69 -1.71 30.25
CA TYR A 473 -4.82 -2.79 29.29
C TYR A 473 -4.21 -2.44 27.92
N ARG A 474 -3.46 -3.39 27.36
CA ARG A 474 -2.96 -3.42 25.99
C ARG A 474 -3.72 -4.48 25.19
N SER A 475 -3.78 -4.32 23.86
CA SER A 475 -4.54 -5.21 22.97
C SER A 475 -4.11 -6.69 23.03
N PHE A 476 -2.88 -6.97 23.46
CA PHE A 476 -2.31 -8.31 23.58
C PHE A 476 -2.20 -8.82 25.03
N ASP A 477 -2.75 -8.10 26.02
CA ASP A 477 -2.67 -8.52 27.43
C ASP A 477 -3.43 -9.82 27.74
N TYR A 478 -4.30 -10.28 26.83
CA TYR A 478 -5.04 -11.54 26.95
C TYR A 478 -4.14 -12.80 26.90
N LEU A 479 -2.87 -12.64 26.51
CA LEU A 479 -1.86 -13.71 26.45
C LEU A 479 -1.36 -14.13 27.84
N TRP A 480 -1.62 -13.35 28.89
CA TRP A 480 -1.12 -13.61 30.24
C TRP A 480 -2.22 -13.77 31.29
N ASP A 481 -1.94 -14.57 32.30
CA ASP A 481 -2.78 -14.72 33.49
C ASP A 481 -2.09 -14.11 34.72
N PHE A 482 -2.86 -13.34 35.49
CA PHE A 482 -2.40 -12.74 36.75
C PHE A 482 -2.74 -13.66 37.92
N THR A 483 -1.78 -13.91 38.81
CA THR A 483 -1.97 -14.82 39.96
C THR A 483 -1.40 -14.24 41.24
N ILE A 484 -2.00 -14.58 42.38
CA ILE A 484 -1.50 -14.27 43.73
C ILE A 484 -1.12 -15.61 44.37
N GLY A 485 0.18 -15.89 44.47
CA GLY A 485 0.66 -17.21 44.86
C GLY A 485 0.30 -18.27 43.81
N SER A 486 -0.53 -19.24 44.17
CA SER A 486 -1.06 -20.26 43.25
C SER A 486 -2.32 -19.81 42.51
N ASP A 487 -3.05 -18.84 43.06
CA ASP A 487 -4.45 -18.64 42.72
C ASP A 487 -4.63 -17.57 41.65
N ARG A 488 -5.45 -17.85 40.63
CA ARG A 488 -5.73 -16.91 39.54
C ARG A 488 -6.56 -15.73 40.02
N LEU A 489 -6.06 -14.53 39.76
CA LEU A 489 -6.71 -13.29 40.13
C LEU A 489 -8.03 -13.15 39.36
N THR A 490 -9.13 -13.22 40.11
CA THR A 490 -10.50 -13.03 39.61
C THR A 490 -11.26 -12.13 40.59
N PRO A 491 -12.36 -11.48 40.17
CA PRO A 491 -13.18 -10.68 41.08
C PRO A 491 -13.70 -11.48 42.29
N VAL A 492 -14.02 -12.76 42.07
CA VAL A 492 -14.46 -13.68 43.14
C VAL A 492 -13.34 -13.97 44.13
N LEU A 493 -12.12 -14.26 43.62
CA LEU A 493 -10.94 -14.43 44.48
C LEU A 493 -10.67 -13.14 45.27
N ALA A 494 -10.70 -11.99 44.61
CA ALA A 494 -10.45 -10.70 45.25
C ALA A 494 -11.39 -10.48 46.44
N ALA A 495 -12.70 -10.69 46.25
CA ALA A 495 -13.69 -10.59 47.32
C ALA A 495 -13.42 -11.60 48.46
N ASN A 496 -13.11 -12.86 48.13
CA ASN A 496 -12.83 -13.90 49.13
C ASN A 496 -11.59 -13.61 49.98
N HIS A 497 -10.59 -12.93 49.42
CA HIS A 497 -9.34 -12.61 50.08
C HIS A 497 -9.31 -11.19 50.69
N GLY A 498 -10.41 -10.44 50.60
CA GLY A 498 -10.55 -9.10 51.18
C GLY A 498 -9.93 -7.97 50.34
N TYR A 499 -9.63 -8.22 49.07
CA TYR A 499 -9.14 -7.20 48.15
C TYR A 499 -10.29 -6.45 47.50
N THR A 500 -10.05 -5.21 47.09
CA THR A 500 -10.99 -4.43 46.26
C THR A 500 -10.46 -4.39 44.84
N MET A 501 -11.24 -4.90 43.88
CA MET A 501 -10.87 -4.92 42.47
C MET A 501 -11.86 -4.12 41.65
N SER A 502 -11.34 -3.20 40.83
CA SER A 502 -12.06 -2.55 39.74
C SER A 502 -11.44 -3.01 38.43
N ASN A 503 -12.24 -3.60 37.56
CA ASN A 503 -11.80 -4.08 36.25
C ASN A 503 -12.77 -3.58 35.19
N ASP A 504 -12.31 -2.63 34.37
CA ASP A 504 -13.06 -2.05 33.26
C ASP A 504 -12.36 -2.33 31.92
N SER A 505 -12.88 -1.81 30.81
CA SER A 505 -12.31 -2.08 29.48
C SER A 505 -10.94 -1.44 29.25
N GLN A 506 -10.49 -0.51 30.10
CA GLN A 506 -9.26 0.26 29.91
C GLN A 506 -8.18 -0.09 30.95
N SER A 507 -8.58 -0.50 32.15
CA SER A 507 -7.64 -0.75 33.23
C SER A 507 -8.15 -1.72 34.30
N LEU A 508 -7.19 -2.33 34.99
CA LEU A 508 -7.38 -3.10 36.20
C LEU A 508 -6.74 -2.36 37.38
N LEU A 509 -7.52 -2.10 38.42
CA LEU A 509 -7.06 -1.58 39.71
C LEU A 509 -7.36 -2.62 40.80
N LEU A 510 -6.30 -3.09 41.47
CA LEU A 510 -6.38 -3.97 42.61
C LEU A 510 -5.84 -3.25 43.85
N SER A 511 -6.73 -2.92 44.77
CA SER A 511 -6.39 -2.39 46.09
C SER A 511 -6.32 -3.53 47.10
N VAL A 512 -5.16 -3.68 47.73
CA VAL A 512 -4.87 -4.75 48.68
C VAL A 512 -4.69 -4.12 50.08
N PRO A 513 -5.70 -4.20 50.96
CA PRO A 513 -5.59 -3.67 52.32
C PRO A 513 -4.59 -4.44 53.21
N LEU A 514 -4.06 -3.80 54.24
CA LEU A 514 -3.26 -4.48 55.26
C LEU A 514 -4.02 -5.65 55.91
N PHE A 515 -3.27 -6.68 56.29
CA PHE A 515 -3.73 -7.91 56.94
C PHE A 515 -4.60 -8.83 56.09
N THR A 516 -4.65 -8.61 54.78
CA THR A 516 -5.27 -9.57 53.85
C THR A 516 -4.33 -10.69 53.48
N HIS A 517 -4.88 -11.77 52.93
CA HIS A 517 -4.10 -12.90 52.43
C HIS A 517 -3.03 -12.46 51.43
N GLY A 518 -1.87 -13.14 51.39
CA GLY A 518 -0.81 -12.88 50.41
C GLY A 518 0.27 -11.87 50.85
N TYR A 519 0.04 -11.11 51.92
CA TYR A 519 1.09 -10.27 52.51
C TYR A 519 2.18 -11.10 53.21
N LYS A 520 3.41 -10.59 53.17
CA LYS A 520 4.52 -11.05 54.01
C LYS A 520 5.02 -9.88 54.85
N TYR A 521 4.94 -10.01 56.17
CA TYR A 521 5.41 -8.99 57.10
C TYR A 521 6.81 -9.30 57.62
N LYS A 522 7.67 -8.27 57.66
CA LYS A 522 9.05 -8.35 58.17
C LYS A 522 9.38 -7.12 59.00
N ASP A 523 10.47 -7.22 59.77
CA ASP A 523 11.05 -6.12 60.56
C ASP A 523 10.03 -5.39 61.43
N ILE A 524 9.21 -6.19 62.13
CA ILE A 524 8.16 -5.68 63.01
C ILE A 524 8.82 -5.04 64.24
N GLY A 525 8.66 -3.72 64.36
CA GLY A 525 9.15 -2.92 65.46
C GLY A 525 8.13 -1.90 65.94
N LEU A 526 8.51 -1.10 66.95
CA LEU A 526 7.66 -0.02 67.48
C LEU A 526 7.48 1.13 66.47
N ASN A 527 8.46 1.33 65.58
CA ASN A 527 8.43 2.38 64.55
C ASN A 527 7.64 2.00 63.29
N GLY A 528 7.18 0.75 63.19
CA GLY A 528 6.47 0.24 62.02
C GLY A 528 6.90 -1.18 61.63
N PHE A 529 6.43 -1.62 60.47
CA PHE A 529 6.79 -2.90 59.87
C PHE A 529 6.83 -2.81 58.34
N LEU A 530 7.56 -3.71 57.70
CA LEU A 530 7.59 -3.84 56.24
C LEU A 530 6.54 -4.86 55.80
N GLY A 531 5.63 -4.44 54.92
CA GLY A 531 4.67 -5.32 54.25
C GLY A 531 5.06 -5.51 52.79
N THR A 532 5.27 -6.76 52.38
CA THR A 532 5.56 -7.14 51.00
C THR A 532 4.37 -7.87 50.38
N PHE A 533 4.01 -7.49 49.15
CA PHE A 533 2.99 -8.16 48.35
C PHE A 533 3.50 -8.41 46.92
N SER A 534 3.12 -9.55 46.33
CA SER A 534 3.59 -9.98 45.01
C SER A 534 2.43 -10.46 44.13
N ILE A 535 2.34 -9.91 42.93
CA ILE A 535 1.49 -10.43 41.84
C ILE A 535 2.40 -11.12 40.82
N LEU A 536 2.08 -12.35 40.44
CA LEU A 536 2.82 -13.11 39.44
C LEU A 536 2.09 -13.05 38.10
N VAL A 537 2.84 -12.88 37.01
CA VAL A 537 2.34 -12.92 35.64
C VAL A 537 2.79 -14.23 35.02
N ARG A 538 1.82 -15.04 34.59
CA ARG A 538 2.04 -16.35 33.99
C ARG A 538 1.66 -16.38 32.54
N ASP A 539 2.33 -17.23 31.77
CA ASP A 539 1.87 -17.61 30.45
C ASP A 539 0.51 -18.32 30.57
N ARG A 540 -0.46 -17.94 29.74
CA ARG A 540 -1.82 -18.48 29.82
C ARG A 540 -1.93 -19.94 29.38
N GLU A 541 -1.06 -20.41 28.50
CA GLU A 541 -1.07 -21.79 28.03
C GLU A 541 -0.21 -22.72 28.89
N THR A 542 1.03 -22.32 29.20
CA THR A 542 1.98 -23.18 29.92
C THR A 542 1.89 -23.03 31.44
N ALA A 543 1.27 -21.95 31.93
CA ALA A 543 1.24 -21.56 33.34
C ALA A 543 2.62 -21.25 33.94
N ASP A 544 3.66 -21.10 33.13
CA ASP A 544 5.00 -20.74 33.60
C ASP A 544 5.04 -19.30 34.11
N ILE A 545 5.80 -19.06 35.18
CA ILE A 545 5.99 -17.72 35.73
C ILE A 545 6.99 -16.96 34.85
N LEU A 546 6.51 -15.94 34.14
CA LEU A 546 7.35 -15.12 33.27
C LEU A 546 7.92 -13.91 34.01
N THR A 547 7.10 -13.24 34.82
CA THR A 547 7.51 -12.09 35.62
C THR A 547 6.69 -11.97 36.90
N SER A 548 7.10 -11.08 37.80
CA SER A 548 6.36 -10.75 39.02
C SER A 548 6.49 -9.27 39.35
N THR A 549 5.39 -8.68 39.81
CA THR A 549 5.40 -7.34 40.40
C THR A 549 5.36 -7.48 41.92
N THR A 550 6.49 -7.22 42.56
CA THR A 550 6.64 -7.29 44.03
C THR A 550 6.89 -5.89 44.58
N LYS A 551 6.13 -5.50 45.60
CA LYS A 551 6.30 -4.22 46.29
C LYS A 551 6.42 -4.44 47.79
N THR A 552 7.39 -3.77 48.40
CA THR A 552 7.57 -3.67 49.85
C THR A 552 7.32 -2.24 50.27
N CYS A 553 6.43 -2.04 51.24
CA CYS A 553 6.06 -0.74 51.80
C CYS A 553 6.30 -0.73 53.31
N LEU A 554 6.70 0.41 53.85
CA LEU A 554 6.81 0.64 55.30
C LEU A 554 5.48 1.17 55.82
N PHE A 555 4.93 0.49 56.82
CA PHE A 555 3.68 0.88 57.45
C PHE A 555 3.91 1.25 58.90
N ASN A 556 3.39 2.41 59.30
CA ASN A 556 3.43 2.89 60.67
C ASN A 556 2.12 2.49 61.35
N ALA A 557 2.12 1.38 62.09
CA ALA A 557 0.94 0.97 62.83
C ALA A 557 1.07 1.33 64.31
N THR A 558 0.03 1.97 64.85
CA THR A 558 -0.16 2.18 66.29
C THR A 558 -0.34 0.84 67.00
N GLU A 559 -1.16 -0.04 66.41
CA GLU A 559 -1.44 -1.40 66.84
C GLU A 559 -1.24 -2.39 65.70
N PHE A 560 -0.61 -3.52 65.99
CA PHE A 560 -0.36 -4.61 65.05
C PHE A 560 -0.53 -5.93 65.78
N ILE A 561 -1.24 -6.90 65.18
CA ILE A 561 -1.26 -8.27 65.67
C ILE A 561 -1.14 -9.24 64.51
N MET A 562 -0.17 -10.14 64.60
CA MET A 562 0.09 -11.18 63.61
C MET A 562 0.14 -12.54 64.28
N CYS A 563 -0.62 -13.47 63.70
CA CYS A 563 -0.75 -14.84 64.14
C CYS A 563 -0.15 -15.74 63.05
N SER A 564 1.12 -16.08 63.18
CA SER A 564 1.85 -16.79 62.12
C SER A 564 1.46 -18.27 62.01
N THR A 565 1.70 -18.86 60.85
CA THR A 565 1.50 -20.30 60.58
C THR A 565 2.39 -21.21 61.41
N ASN A 566 3.58 -20.73 61.82
CA ASN A 566 4.50 -21.46 62.70
C ASN A 566 4.19 -21.28 64.21
N GLY A 567 3.05 -20.68 64.55
CA GLY A 567 2.55 -20.63 65.92
C GLY A 567 3.17 -19.59 66.81
N TRP A 568 3.55 -18.44 66.25
CA TRP A 568 3.98 -17.26 66.98
C TRP A 568 2.88 -16.19 66.95
N MET A 569 2.65 -15.57 68.10
CA MET A 569 1.85 -14.35 68.22
C MET A 569 2.82 -13.19 68.37
N THR A 570 2.78 -12.25 67.43
CA THR A 570 3.52 -10.98 67.52
C THR A 570 2.51 -9.85 67.61
N VAL A 571 2.63 -9.03 68.64
CA VAL A 571 1.71 -7.92 68.90
C VAL A 571 2.50 -6.67 69.25
N VAL A 572 2.20 -5.58 68.54
CA VAL A 572 2.56 -4.21 68.91
C VAL A 572 1.28 -3.55 69.35
N VAL A 573 1.28 -2.96 70.53
CA VAL A 573 0.08 -2.29 71.03
C VAL A 573 0.45 -1.11 71.91
N ASP A 574 -0.38 -0.08 71.85
CA ASP A 574 -0.30 1.06 72.74
C ASP A 574 -1.27 0.85 73.92
N LEU A 575 -0.71 0.73 75.12
CA LEU A 575 -1.48 0.48 76.33
C LEU A 575 -1.97 1.77 77.00
N SER A 576 -1.77 2.94 76.39
CA SER A 576 -2.25 4.24 76.91
C SER A 576 -3.75 4.26 77.18
N ALA A 577 -4.54 3.53 76.38
CA ALA A 577 -5.99 3.43 76.55
C ALA A 577 -6.42 2.64 77.80
N VAL A 578 -5.52 1.86 78.39
CA VAL A 578 -5.77 1.02 79.57
C VAL A 578 -5.05 1.60 80.80
N LEU A 579 -4.43 2.78 80.69
CA LEU A 579 -3.71 3.45 81.77
C LEU A 579 -4.53 4.62 82.34
N PRO A 580 -4.61 4.77 83.68
CA PRO A 580 -5.08 6.01 84.30
C PRO A 580 -4.18 7.19 83.92
N SER A 581 -4.77 8.37 83.66
CA SER A 581 -4.01 9.55 83.23
C SER A 581 -2.96 9.98 84.27
N GLY A 582 -1.67 9.88 83.90
CA GLY A 582 -0.54 10.34 84.71
C GLY A 582 0.31 9.24 85.37
N GLU A 583 -0.05 7.96 85.23
CA GLU A 583 0.78 6.86 85.74
C GLU A 583 1.74 6.31 84.67
N MET A 584 3.00 6.08 85.06
CA MET A 584 3.96 5.34 84.23
C MET A 584 4.05 3.89 84.69
N PRO A 585 3.94 2.92 83.77
CA PRO A 585 4.09 1.52 84.10
C PRO A 585 5.52 1.16 84.47
N THR A 586 5.68 0.35 85.51
CA THR A 586 6.99 -0.11 86.00
C THR A 586 7.41 -1.43 85.36
N ARG A 587 6.45 -2.28 85.01
CA ARG A 587 6.70 -3.58 84.39
C ARG A 587 5.54 -4.02 83.50
N PHE A 588 5.88 -4.59 82.35
CA PHE A 588 4.94 -5.26 81.45
C PHE A 588 5.24 -6.76 81.41
N HIS A 589 4.22 -7.59 81.52
CA HIS A 589 4.37 -9.04 81.42
C HIS A 589 3.13 -9.72 80.84
N LEU A 590 3.30 -10.91 80.28
CA LEU A 590 2.17 -11.77 79.90
C LEU A 590 1.64 -12.54 81.13
N LEU A 591 0.63 -13.41 80.97
CA LEU A 591 0.10 -14.21 82.09
C LEU A 591 1.19 -14.97 82.86
N ASN A 592 2.25 -15.39 82.18
CA ASN A 592 3.48 -15.82 82.83
C ASN A 592 4.43 -14.62 82.98
N ASN A 593 4.72 -14.23 84.24
CA ASN A 593 5.51 -13.05 84.60
C ASN A 593 6.97 -13.08 84.11
N PHE A 594 7.48 -14.25 83.68
CA PHE A 594 8.80 -14.37 83.03
C PHE A 594 8.79 -13.94 81.56
N CYS A 595 7.62 -13.84 80.92
CA CYS A 595 7.50 -13.39 79.54
C CYS A 595 7.34 -11.87 79.49
N VAL A 596 8.46 -11.20 79.20
CA VAL A 596 8.61 -9.74 79.08
C VAL A 596 8.60 -9.29 77.61
N PRO A 597 8.28 -8.02 77.31
CA PRO A 597 8.26 -7.51 75.94
C PRO A 597 9.66 -7.52 75.30
N LYS A 598 9.72 -7.68 73.97
CA LYS A 598 10.96 -7.57 73.18
C LYS A 598 11.44 -6.13 73.05
N ALA A 599 10.52 -5.17 73.02
CA ALA A 599 10.83 -3.74 72.98
C ALA A 599 9.72 -2.95 73.69
N VAL A 600 10.09 -1.83 74.30
CA VAL A 600 9.19 -0.92 75.02
C VAL A 600 9.56 0.52 74.66
N ASP A 601 8.56 1.34 74.38
CA ASP A 601 8.69 2.80 74.21
C ASP A 601 7.50 3.48 74.91
N GLY A 602 7.74 4.02 76.09
CA GLY A 602 6.70 4.56 76.97
C GLY A 602 5.62 3.50 77.30
N THR A 603 4.42 3.69 76.76
CA THR A 603 3.25 2.83 76.91
C THR A 603 3.07 1.83 75.75
N ARG A 604 3.91 1.92 74.71
CA ARG A 604 3.91 1.01 73.57
C ARG A 604 4.83 -0.17 73.82
N VAL A 605 4.32 -1.36 73.56
CA VAL A 605 5.04 -2.61 73.80
C VAL A 605 4.97 -3.54 72.61
N LEU A 606 6.09 -4.22 72.35
CA LEU A 606 6.19 -5.30 71.37
C LEU A 606 6.36 -6.62 72.11
N PHE A 607 5.38 -7.51 72.00
CA PHE A 607 5.50 -8.90 72.43
C PHE A 607 5.59 -9.81 71.21
N SER A 608 6.42 -10.86 71.31
CA SER A 608 6.50 -11.89 70.28
C SER A 608 6.85 -13.20 70.97
N PHE A 609 5.87 -14.11 71.03
CA PHE A 609 5.94 -15.32 71.83
C PHE A 609 5.24 -16.50 71.13
N PRO A 610 5.69 -17.74 71.38
CA PRO A 610 4.99 -18.93 70.92
C PRO A 610 3.61 -19.09 71.56
N LEU A 611 2.62 -19.51 70.77
CA LEU A 611 1.23 -19.70 71.22
C LEU A 611 1.06 -20.74 72.34
N HIS A 612 1.98 -21.69 72.46
CA HIS A 612 1.95 -22.75 73.48
C HIS A 612 2.70 -22.37 74.77
N SER A 613 3.29 -21.18 74.83
CA SER A 613 4.07 -20.70 75.99
C SER A 613 3.45 -19.47 76.65
N CYS A 614 4.15 -18.89 77.62
CA CYS A 614 3.79 -17.63 78.28
C CYS A 614 2.42 -17.60 78.98
N GLY A 615 1.89 -18.77 79.36
CA GLY A 615 0.58 -18.88 80.01
C GLY A 615 -0.61 -18.68 79.04
N SER A 616 -0.40 -18.82 77.74
CA SER A 616 -1.48 -18.71 76.76
C SER A 616 -2.57 -19.75 77.02
N THR A 617 -3.81 -19.28 77.11
CA THR A 617 -5.00 -20.11 77.29
C THR A 617 -5.57 -20.52 75.94
N VAL A 618 -6.04 -21.76 75.82
CA VAL A 618 -6.58 -22.30 74.57
C VAL A 618 -8.07 -22.55 74.73
N LYS A 619 -8.87 -22.05 73.78
CA LYS A 619 -10.32 -22.31 73.68
C LYS A 619 -10.59 -23.04 72.37
N LEU A 620 -11.06 -24.28 72.45
CA LEU A 620 -11.58 -24.99 71.27
C LEU A 620 -13.05 -24.65 71.06
N ALA A 621 -13.37 -24.16 69.87
CA ALA A 621 -14.73 -24.07 69.33
C ALA A 621 -14.97 -25.21 68.31
N LYS A 622 -16.20 -25.35 67.82
CA LYS A 622 -16.56 -26.42 66.86
C LYS A 622 -15.73 -26.41 65.58
N GLU A 623 -15.30 -25.23 65.11
CA GLU A 623 -14.62 -25.07 63.82
C GLU A 623 -13.25 -24.38 63.94
N ASN A 624 -12.96 -23.74 65.09
CA ASN A 624 -11.76 -22.93 65.29
C ASN A 624 -11.12 -23.20 66.65
N VAL A 625 -9.81 -22.98 66.77
CA VAL A 625 -9.09 -22.90 68.05
C VAL A 625 -8.64 -21.46 68.29
N THR A 626 -8.87 -20.93 69.49
CA THR A 626 -8.46 -19.58 69.88
C THR A 626 -7.42 -19.66 70.98
N TYR A 627 -6.23 -19.13 70.72
CA TYR A 627 -5.19 -18.90 71.71
C TYR A 627 -5.33 -17.49 72.24
N GLN A 628 -5.39 -17.33 73.55
CA GLN A 628 -5.62 -16.07 74.22
C GLN A 628 -4.58 -15.86 75.32
N ASN A 629 -3.95 -14.68 75.35
CA ASN A 629 -3.09 -14.25 76.44
C ASN A 629 -3.52 -12.86 76.92
N LYS A 630 -3.01 -12.43 78.06
CA LYS A 630 -3.27 -11.13 78.67
C LYS A 630 -1.95 -10.43 78.91
N ILE A 631 -1.84 -9.20 78.43
CA ILE A 631 -0.74 -8.29 78.73
C ILE A 631 -1.13 -7.55 80.00
N TYR A 632 -0.35 -7.74 81.05
CA TYR A 632 -0.50 -7.12 82.37
C TYR A 632 0.44 -5.93 82.51
N LEU A 633 -0.06 -4.93 83.21
CA LEU A 633 0.64 -3.70 83.51
C LEU A 633 0.75 -3.50 85.01
N ASP A 634 1.98 -3.51 85.51
CA ASP A 634 2.25 -3.18 86.91
C ASP A 634 2.49 -1.67 87.06
N THR A 635 1.72 -1.03 87.94
CA THR A 635 1.93 0.36 88.36
C THR A 635 2.41 0.37 89.82
N SER A 636 2.98 1.49 90.27
CA SER A 636 3.62 1.59 91.59
C SER A 636 2.69 1.33 92.78
N GLU A 637 1.36 1.39 92.59
CA GLU A 637 0.37 1.11 93.64
C GLU A 637 0.11 -0.39 93.87
N ASN A 638 0.36 -1.26 92.88
CA ASN A 638 0.12 -2.72 92.98
C ASN A 638 1.22 -3.49 93.74
N ALA A 639 2.27 -2.80 94.22
CA ALA A 639 3.40 -3.40 94.92
C ALA A 639 3.24 -3.47 96.46
N VAL A 640 2.13 -2.97 97.03
CA VAL A 640 1.88 -2.99 98.48
C VAL A 640 0.89 -4.10 98.83
N GLU A 641 1.37 -5.15 99.51
CA GLU A 641 0.55 -6.27 99.98
C GLU A 641 -0.46 -5.82 101.05
N GLY A 642 -1.76 -5.85 100.72
CA GLY A 642 -2.83 -5.67 101.71
C GLY A 642 -4.25 -5.76 101.13
N PHE A 643 -4.97 -6.83 101.49
CA PHE A 643 -6.42 -7.10 101.36
C PHE A 643 -7.19 -6.39 100.22
N ASN A 644 -7.40 -7.16 99.13
CA ASN A 644 -8.04 -6.83 97.83
C ASN A 644 -7.18 -6.01 96.87
N PRO A 645 -6.24 -6.64 96.12
CA PRO A 645 -5.55 -5.94 95.05
C PRO A 645 -6.56 -5.44 94.00
N PRO A 646 -6.45 -4.19 93.51
CA PRO A 646 -7.18 -3.75 92.33
C PRO A 646 -6.92 -4.74 91.19
N THR A 647 -7.94 -5.05 90.39
CA THR A 647 -7.72 -5.89 89.20
C THR A 647 -6.67 -5.20 88.32
N PRO A 648 -5.50 -5.83 88.08
CA PRO A 648 -4.45 -5.16 87.31
C PRO A 648 -4.97 -4.84 85.91
N HIS A 649 -4.69 -3.62 85.47
CA HIS A 649 -4.98 -3.13 84.13
C HIS A 649 -4.38 -4.11 83.12
N ARG A 650 -5.21 -4.61 82.22
CA ARG A 650 -4.84 -5.71 81.33
C ARG A 650 -5.44 -5.56 79.96
N MET A 651 -4.69 -5.96 78.94
CA MET A 651 -5.19 -6.03 77.57
C MET A 651 -5.20 -7.48 77.11
N THR A 652 -6.28 -7.91 76.49
CA THR A 652 -6.40 -9.28 75.99
C THR A 652 -5.95 -9.33 74.53
N VAL A 653 -5.08 -10.27 74.21
CA VAL A 653 -4.66 -10.56 72.83
C VAL A 653 -5.06 -11.98 72.48
N GLN A 654 -5.58 -12.18 71.27
CA GLN A 654 -6.03 -13.49 70.83
C GLN A 654 -5.69 -13.76 69.37
N CYS A 655 -5.38 -15.02 69.06
CA CYS A 655 -5.18 -15.56 67.72
C CYS A 655 -6.13 -16.74 67.50
N THR A 656 -6.94 -16.67 66.44
CA THR A 656 -7.93 -17.70 66.11
C THR A 656 -7.53 -18.42 64.83
N TYR A 657 -7.44 -19.74 64.87
CA TYR A 657 -7.07 -20.58 63.72
C TYR A 657 -8.20 -21.56 63.39
N PRO A 658 -8.48 -21.83 62.10
CA PRO A 658 -9.43 -22.86 61.70
C PRO A 658 -8.88 -24.26 62.00
N LEU A 659 -9.71 -25.14 62.56
CA LEU A 659 -9.32 -26.52 62.92
C LEU A 659 -8.93 -27.35 61.70
N VAL A 660 -9.60 -27.12 60.56
CA VAL A 660 -9.38 -27.84 59.29
C VAL A 660 -7.95 -27.66 58.77
N GLY A 661 -7.30 -26.57 59.16
CA GLY A 661 -5.97 -26.17 58.70
C GLY A 661 -4.80 -26.56 59.61
N LEU A 662 -5.08 -27.16 60.75
CA LEU A 662 -4.07 -27.49 61.75
C LEU A 662 -3.54 -28.91 61.57
N HIS A 663 -2.30 -29.05 61.10
CA HIS A 663 -1.69 -30.35 60.86
C HIS A 663 -1.40 -31.14 62.15
N ARG A 664 -1.17 -30.43 63.28
CA ARG A 664 -0.93 -31.02 64.60
C ARG A 664 -1.56 -30.17 65.69
N LEU A 665 -2.80 -30.45 66.05
CA LEU A 665 -3.34 -30.01 67.33
C LEU A 665 -2.69 -30.84 68.45
N PHE A 666 -2.15 -30.17 69.47
CA PHE A 666 -1.66 -30.76 70.73
C PHE A 666 -0.27 -31.45 70.76
N SER A 667 0.63 -31.21 69.79
CA SER A 667 2.05 -31.59 69.99
C SER A 667 2.77 -30.54 70.87
N ILE A 668 3.33 -30.98 71.99
CA ILE A 668 4.01 -30.14 73.01
C ILE A 668 5.20 -29.34 72.41
N HIS A 669 5.68 -29.68 71.20
CA HIS A 669 6.91 -29.13 70.62
C HIS A 669 6.77 -28.49 69.23
N LYS A 670 5.61 -28.55 68.55
CA LYS A 670 5.48 -27.93 67.22
C LYS A 670 4.03 -27.62 66.85
N PHE A 671 3.71 -26.33 66.73
CA PHE A 671 2.47 -25.83 66.11
C PHE A 671 2.74 -25.54 64.63
N GLU A 672 1.85 -26.00 63.76
CA GLU A 672 1.95 -25.78 62.31
C GLU A 672 0.54 -25.70 61.72
N SER A 673 0.24 -24.58 61.08
CA SER A 673 -1.02 -24.25 60.44
C SER A 673 -0.79 -23.99 58.96
N ASP A 674 -1.71 -24.43 58.11
CA ASP A 674 -1.71 -24.13 56.67
C ASP A 674 -2.00 -22.64 56.37
N LYS A 675 -2.73 -21.96 57.27
CA LYS A 675 -3.16 -20.56 57.15
C LYS A 675 -2.78 -19.74 58.39
N GLU A 676 -2.56 -18.43 58.17
CA GLU A 676 -2.37 -17.47 59.25
C GLU A 676 -3.65 -17.34 60.09
N GLY A 677 -3.46 -17.08 61.39
CA GLY A 677 -4.56 -16.91 62.32
C GLY A 677 -5.16 -15.50 62.28
N VAL A 678 -6.40 -15.36 62.70
CA VAL A 678 -7.05 -14.05 62.85
C VAL A 678 -6.72 -13.50 64.24
N GLY A 679 -5.94 -12.42 64.27
CA GLY A 679 -5.56 -11.70 65.48
C GLY A 679 -6.64 -10.71 65.94
N ARG A 680 -6.87 -10.60 67.25
CA ARG A 680 -7.61 -9.48 67.85
C ARG A 680 -6.94 -8.98 69.12
N ILE A 681 -6.96 -7.67 69.29
CA ILE A 681 -6.57 -6.97 70.52
C ILE A 681 -7.85 -6.43 71.14
N ILE A 682 -8.08 -6.71 72.42
CA ILE A 682 -9.32 -6.40 73.14
C ILE A 682 -8.94 -5.63 74.41
N PRO A 683 -9.23 -4.32 74.50
CA PRO A 683 -9.03 -3.54 75.73
C PRO A 683 -9.99 -4.01 76.83
N PHE A 684 -9.53 -4.02 78.08
CA PHE A 684 -10.38 -4.28 79.23
C PHE A 684 -10.99 -2.96 79.71
N VAL A 685 -12.32 -2.86 79.70
CA VAL A 685 -13.06 -1.71 80.24
C VAL A 685 -13.85 -2.19 81.46
N GLU A 686 -13.60 -1.58 82.62
CA GLU A 686 -14.36 -1.85 83.85
C GLU A 686 -15.82 -1.39 83.68
N THR A 687 -16.76 -2.32 83.78
CA THR A 687 -18.20 -2.02 83.74
C THR A 687 -18.62 -1.58 85.13
N THR A 688 -18.73 -0.28 85.36
CA THR A 688 -19.38 0.27 86.56
C THR A 688 -20.86 -0.11 86.56
N LYS A 689 -21.34 -0.65 87.69
CA LYS A 689 -22.74 -1.07 87.92
C LYS A 689 -23.69 0.09 87.65
N ALA A 690 -24.46 0.03 86.56
CA ALA A 690 -25.60 0.90 86.33
C ALA A 690 -26.89 0.22 86.82
N THR A 691 -27.51 0.87 87.80
CA THR A 691 -28.81 0.59 88.42
C THR A 691 -29.92 0.47 87.36
N MET A 692 -30.70 -0.62 87.41
CA MET A 692 -31.93 -0.76 86.64
C MET A 692 -32.95 0.28 87.08
N THR A 693 -33.41 1.12 86.15
CA THR A 693 -34.74 1.76 86.21
C THR A 693 -35.39 1.68 84.82
N PRO A 694 -36.70 1.38 84.72
CA PRO A 694 -37.34 1.04 83.46
C PRO A 694 -37.84 2.29 82.72
N ALA A 695 -37.60 2.37 81.42
CA ALA A 695 -38.18 3.41 80.56
C ALA A 695 -38.84 2.81 79.31
N LYS A 696 -40.18 2.81 79.38
CA LYS A 696 -41.21 2.95 78.34
C LYS A 696 -40.87 2.57 76.89
N MET A 697 -41.55 1.50 76.45
CA MET A 697 -41.90 1.25 75.05
C MET A 697 -42.63 2.46 74.45
N THR A 698 -42.15 2.93 73.30
CA THR A 698 -42.96 3.74 72.39
C THR A 698 -43.07 3.00 71.06
N THR A 699 -44.29 2.63 70.76
CA THR A 699 -44.81 1.97 69.57
C THR A 699 -44.69 2.86 68.33
N ILE A 700 -44.14 2.34 67.23
CA ILE A 700 -44.55 2.74 65.87
C ILE A 700 -44.76 1.46 65.06
N ALA A 701 -45.99 1.30 64.59
CA ALA A 701 -46.46 0.19 63.76
C ALA A 701 -46.07 0.38 62.28
N PRO A 702 -45.99 -0.71 61.50
CA PRO A 702 -45.52 -0.69 60.11
C PRO A 702 -46.66 -0.42 59.11
N GLN A 703 -46.40 0.35 58.06
CA GLN A 703 -47.27 0.40 56.87
C GLN A 703 -46.73 -0.54 55.79
N ARG A 704 -47.55 -1.53 55.45
CA ARG A 704 -47.44 -2.42 54.29
C ARG A 704 -47.92 -1.70 53.03
N THR A 705 -47.22 -1.88 51.93
CA THR A 705 -47.84 -1.99 50.59
C THR A 705 -47.37 -3.27 49.93
N ARG A 706 -48.37 -4.02 49.44
CA ARG A 706 -48.36 -5.41 49.02
C ARG A 706 -47.88 -5.54 47.57
N SER A 707 -47.03 -6.51 47.31
CA SER A 707 -46.88 -7.18 46.01
C SER A 707 -48.05 -8.17 45.79
N PRO A 708 -48.45 -8.46 44.54
CA PRO A 708 -49.25 -9.65 44.24
C PRO A 708 -48.34 -10.87 44.05
N SER A 709 -48.82 -12.01 44.53
CA SER A 709 -48.19 -13.33 44.54
C SER A 709 -49.15 -14.37 43.97
N LEU A 710 -48.60 -15.46 43.43
CA LEU A 710 -49.24 -16.77 43.23
C LEU A 710 -48.08 -17.80 43.27
N HIS A 711 -47.84 -18.51 44.40
CA HIS A 711 -48.39 -19.83 44.85
C HIS A 711 -47.96 -21.01 43.93
N LEU A 712 -47.47 -22.19 44.35
CA LEU A 712 -47.35 -23.04 45.58
C LEU A 712 -46.52 -24.31 45.14
N PRO A 713 -46.32 -25.42 45.90
CA PRO A 713 -45.73 -25.72 47.22
C PRO A 713 -44.48 -26.68 47.16
N PRO A 714 -43.82 -26.99 48.29
CA PRO A 714 -42.72 -27.97 48.38
C PRO A 714 -43.19 -29.38 48.77
N SER A 715 -42.56 -30.42 48.20
CA SER A 715 -42.74 -31.82 48.57
C SER A 715 -41.40 -32.49 48.94
N TYR A 716 -41.31 -33.00 50.17
CA TYR A 716 -40.26 -33.91 50.63
C TYR A 716 -40.38 -35.31 49.99
N PRO A 717 -39.30 -36.11 50.00
CA PRO A 717 -39.46 -37.52 50.29
C PRO A 717 -38.57 -38.02 51.45
N THR A 718 -39.13 -39.05 52.08
CA THR A 718 -38.81 -39.75 53.33
C THR A 718 -37.67 -40.77 53.23
N ALA A 719 -37.06 -41.06 54.39
CA ALA A 719 -36.05 -42.08 54.62
C ALA A 719 -36.50 -43.53 54.36
N ARG A 720 -35.53 -44.40 54.02
CA ARG A 720 -35.57 -45.86 54.21
C ARG A 720 -34.20 -46.38 54.66
N TYR A 721 -34.19 -47.19 55.72
CA TYR A 721 -33.07 -47.99 56.20
C TYR A 721 -32.86 -49.25 55.34
N ILE A 722 -31.66 -49.87 55.34
CA ILE A 722 -31.41 -51.33 55.50
C ILE A 722 -29.90 -51.65 55.72
N LYS A 723 -29.69 -52.48 56.76
CA LYS A 723 -28.61 -53.40 57.23
C LYS A 723 -27.16 -53.43 56.72
N VAL A 724 -26.29 -53.62 57.74
CA VAL A 724 -24.91 -54.13 57.73
C VAL A 724 -24.89 -55.67 57.79
N TYR A 725 -23.91 -56.30 57.13
CA TYR A 725 -23.27 -57.56 57.59
C TYR A 725 -21.74 -57.50 57.39
N ARG A 726 -21.04 -58.26 58.24
CA ARG A 726 -19.59 -58.24 58.48
C ARG A 726 -18.95 -59.57 58.02
N VAL A 727 -17.61 -59.54 57.93
CA VAL A 727 -16.61 -60.64 58.04
C VAL A 727 -16.23 -61.42 56.76
N HIS A 728 -14.99 -61.29 56.27
CA HIS A 728 -13.91 -62.29 56.46
C HIS A 728 -12.54 -61.88 55.87
N ASN A 729 -11.52 -62.46 56.50
CA ASN A 729 -10.07 -62.27 56.41
C ASN A 729 -9.40 -62.89 55.16
N LYS A 730 -8.28 -62.26 54.76
CA LYS A 730 -7.00 -62.81 54.23
C LYS A 730 -6.97 -63.41 52.78
N PRO A 731 -5.77 -63.67 52.19
CA PRO A 731 -4.59 -62.80 51.99
C PRO A 731 -3.94 -62.94 50.58
N GLY A 732 -3.01 -62.05 50.22
CA GLY A 732 -1.94 -62.32 49.25
C GLY A 732 -2.25 -62.05 47.77
N GLN A 733 -1.62 -61.04 47.19
CA GLN A 733 -0.30 -61.15 46.52
C GLN A 733 0.29 -59.74 46.38
#